data_AF-A0A0W0XVB6-F1
#
_entry.id   AF-A0A0W0XVB6-F1
#
_cell.length_a   1.000
_cell.length_b   1.000
_cell.length_c   1.000
_cell.angle_alpha   90.00
_cell.angle_beta   90.00
_cell.angle_gamma   90.00
#
_symmetry.space_group_name_H-M   'P 1'
#
loop_
_entity.id
_entity.type
_entity.pdbx_description
1 polymer ?
#
loop_
_entity_poly.entity_id
_entity_poly.type
_entity_poly.pdbx_seq_one_letter_code
_entity_poly.pdbx_strand_id
1 'polypeptide(L)'
;MAVDKDKLRESLDEDKEAIQQRLNSQIGYYTDIDTQHFVSSRLNQEAQAELYRGVPPDSHHPLAPPNDEGYHDPQYFRKKLIAHIAAIEAGKEPSYKGDAHKRAVDPASATISMQDFLGKEGVKLYRLALEEELNSREYRNALFHASTDHYPGEKWAERPAIIVSGPSASGKTVATQAAVAQAARFLPKEKPLDYSGNDVVAIDGGKAREVSQIRKLVIQAANHKGFSGIKDLHKQSAILEKAKDSMREAVMKSDLGFVIPETFSSWSIPFHKIHDLMKRIDALPGTKQLFSRVVGEEPSMFQKIVNFMGNRRAWKRSGFEEQLDLDLNERRISESKAYGAGGFSFGVKGSEKAETWFKRHSKDKLSMTITNDLMLVREHPPDSDHWQKAEPGEPGVELVSQRVFHYWQFLQQAEDGRSLSIADKYYANLDFKTFRKEISDPDDLIRLRPDPEHPRQWRAASIHDQGALLVSQRVYEQWKFLQANSSQWLYDKQEGILSEGDKKNLLDSQLSLEDYSKKVILRPHIKTSAEIEITVAVDAVRNRHLKLKEELDAGQKSGKLSPEQIEKLQGKINVLKGLEIALNDLNSPSKESLIALRENIDFKIKALKEQGYTHKLYSVTERVLKNLQGALDKAISEFDSKPSSTMDFKEALAKIANDTAYTSEVSAKPR
;
A
#
# COMPACT_ATOMS: atom_id res chain seq x y z
N MET A 1 -26.64 -10.30 33.60
CA MET A 1 -25.99 -11.49 34.21
C MET A 1 -24.50 -11.22 34.25
N ALA A 2 -23.92 -11.03 35.43
CA ALA A 2 -22.47 -10.94 35.57
C ALA A 2 -21.88 -12.30 35.19
N VAL A 3 -21.14 -12.33 34.08
CA VAL A 3 -20.37 -13.51 33.70
C VAL A 3 -19.30 -13.70 34.77
N ASP A 4 -19.32 -14.86 35.40
CA ASP A 4 -18.37 -15.28 36.41
C ASP A 4 -16.99 -15.40 35.74
N LYS A 5 -16.17 -14.34 35.86
CA LYS A 5 -14.87 -14.19 35.19
C LYS A 5 -13.89 -15.28 35.60
N ASP A 6 -14.09 -15.87 36.78
CA ASP A 6 -13.25 -16.96 37.28
C ASP A 6 -13.61 -18.30 36.61
N LYS A 7 -14.88 -18.53 36.27
CA LYS A 7 -15.30 -19.70 35.48
C LYS A 7 -14.91 -19.65 34.00
N LEU A 8 -14.79 -18.44 33.43
CA LEU A 8 -14.29 -18.27 32.06
C LEU A 8 -12.75 -18.39 31.98
N ARG A 9 -12.05 -18.09 33.09
CA ARG A 9 -10.61 -18.37 33.23
C ARG A 9 -10.33 -19.86 33.44
N GLU A 10 -11.12 -20.56 34.25
CA GLU A 10 -10.98 -22.01 34.43
C GLU A 10 -11.30 -22.81 33.14
N SER A 11 -12.06 -22.25 32.19
CA SER A 11 -12.29 -22.87 30.88
C SER A 11 -11.24 -22.54 29.82
N LEU A 12 -10.18 -21.79 30.16
CA LEU A 12 -9.18 -21.26 29.22
C LEU A 12 -7.73 -21.61 29.56
N ASP A 13 -7.48 -22.43 30.58
CA ASP A 13 -6.13 -22.99 30.82
C ASP A 13 -5.87 -24.08 29.77
N GLU A 14 -5.55 -23.65 28.54
CA GLU A 14 -5.00 -24.52 27.52
C GLU A 14 -3.74 -25.18 28.10
N ASP A 15 -3.72 -26.51 28.10
CA ASP A 15 -2.59 -27.28 28.63
C ASP A 15 -1.30 -26.82 27.93
N LYS A 16 -0.21 -26.72 28.68
CA LYS A 16 1.14 -26.44 28.17
C LYS A 16 1.45 -27.33 26.96
N GLU A 17 1.04 -28.59 27.00
CA GLU A 17 1.25 -29.53 25.89
C GLU A 17 0.49 -29.13 24.63
N ALA A 18 -0.76 -28.64 24.76
CA ALA A 18 -1.56 -28.18 23.63
C ALA A 18 -0.98 -26.91 22.99
N ILE A 19 -0.58 -25.92 23.80
CA ILE A 19 0.13 -24.71 23.33
C ILE A 19 1.40 -25.12 22.56
N GLN A 20 2.20 -26.01 23.14
CA GLN A 20 3.45 -26.47 22.54
C GLN A 20 3.22 -27.21 21.21
N GLN A 21 2.28 -28.16 21.15
CA GLN A 21 1.98 -28.92 19.94
C GLN A 21 1.49 -28.00 18.81
N ARG A 22 0.60 -27.06 19.13
CA ARG A 22 0.08 -26.08 18.19
C ARG A 22 1.18 -25.17 17.62
N LEU A 23 2.03 -24.60 18.48
CA LEU A 23 3.11 -23.72 18.01
C LEU A 23 4.18 -24.49 17.23
N ASN A 24 4.48 -25.73 17.63
CA ASN A 24 5.44 -26.57 16.91
C ASN A 24 4.97 -26.90 15.49
N SER A 25 3.67 -27.06 15.25
CA SER A 25 3.14 -27.33 13.91
C SER A 25 3.23 -26.12 12.96
N GLN A 26 3.44 -24.91 13.49
CA GLN A 26 3.58 -23.67 12.72
C GLN A 26 5.03 -23.35 12.35
N ILE A 27 6.03 -24.03 12.95
CA ILE A 27 7.44 -23.73 12.70
C ILE A 27 7.74 -23.88 11.20
N GLY A 28 8.21 -22.79 10.60
CA GLY A 28 8.60 -22.77 9.21
C GLY A 28 7.48 -22.57 8.19
N TYR A 29 6.23 -22.56 8.64
CA TYR A 29 5.07 -22.22 7.83
C TYR A 29 4.76 -20.74 7.97
N TYR A 30 5.38 -19.88 7.15
CA TYR A 30 5.23 -18.42 7.24
C TYR A 30 4.02 -17.86 6.47
N THR A 31 3.59 -18.56 5.42
CA THR A 31 2.52 -18.12 4.49
C THR A 31 2.02 -19.31 3.68
N ASP A 32 0.81 -19.22 3.15
CA ASP A 32 0.21 -20.23 2.25
C ASP A 32 0.81 -20.22 0.83
N ILE A 33 1.81 -19.37 0.58
CA ILE A 33 2.45 -19.22 -0.72
C ILE A 33 3.65 -20.15 -0.75
N ASP A 34 3.85 -20.85 -1.86
CA ASP A 34 5.08 -21.58 -2.13
C ASP A 34 6.26 -20.60 -2.31
N THR A 35 6.88 -20.24 -1.19
CA THR A 35 7.99 -19.30 -1.14
C THR A 35 9.25 -19.84 -1.79
N GLN A 36 9.41 -21.17 -1.87
CA GLN A 36 10.54 -21.79 -2.56
C GLN A 36 10.41 -21.61 -4.07
N HIS A 37 9.24 -21.92 -4.62
CA HIS A 37 8.96 -21.66 -6.03
C HIS A 37 9.12 -20.16 -6.34
N PHE A 38 8.58 -19.28 -5.48
CA PHE A 38 8.69 -17.83 -5.61
C PHE A 38 10.14 -17.34 -5.73
N VAL A 39 11.05 -17.86 -4.89
CA VAL A 39 12.48 -17.55 -4.95
C VAL A 39 13.10 -18.11 -6.24
N SER A 40 12.85 -19.38 -6.54
CA SER A 40 13.47 -20.06 -7.68
C SER A 40 13.09 -19.46 -9.03
N SER A 41 11.90 -18.84 -9.13
CA SER A 41 11.43 -18.19 -10.35
C SER A 41 11.99 -16.78 -10.54
N ARG A 42 12.68 -16.21 -9.54
CA ARG A 42 13.16 -14.81 -9.52
C ARG A 42 14.66 -14.67 -9.37
N LEU A 43 15.31 -15.63 -8.71
CA LEU A 43 16.75 -15.64 -8.49
C LEU A 43 17.39 -16.74 -9.34
N ASN A 44 18.46 -16.39 -10.05
CA ASN A 44 19.34 -17.36 -10.70
C ASN A 44 20.10 -18.20 -9.64
N GLN A 45 20.79 -19.27 -10.07
CA GLN A 45 21.47 -20.19 -9.16
C GLN A 45 22.53 -19.50 -8.28
N GLU A 46 23.28 -18.54 -8.83
CA GLU A 46 24.30 -17.81 -8.08
C GLU A 46 23.67 -16.92 -6.99
N ALA A 47 22.60 -16.20 -7.32
CA ALA A 47 21.85 -15.38 -6.38
C ALA A 47 21.18 -16.22 -5.27
N GLN A 48 20.66 -17.41 -5.61
CA GLN A 48 20.14 -18.36 -4.63
C GLN A 48 21.24 -18.84 -3.67
N ALA A 49 22.44 -19.16 -4.19
CA ALA A 49 23.57 -19.57 -3.36
C ALA A 49 23.99 -18.47 -2.36
N GLU A 50 23.90 -17.20 -2.75
CA GLU A 50 24.12 -16.06 -1.85
C GLU A 50 23.02 -15.92 -0.79
N LEU A 51 21.75 -16.08 -1.20
CA LEU A 51 20.61 -16.00 -0.29
C LEU A 51 20.69 -17.06 0.80
N TYR A 52 21.07 -18.28 0.43
CA TYR A 52 21.25 -19.43 1.32
C TYR A 52 22.66 -19.56 1.89
N ARG A 53 23.53 -18.55 1.73
CA ARG A 53 24.87 -18.60 2.31
C ARG A 53 24.78 -18.79 3.83
N GLY A 54 25.41 -19.85 4.32
CA GLY A 54 25.42 -20.20 5.75
C GLY A 54 24.21 -21.02 6.21
N VAL A 55 23.26 -21.33 5.31
CA VAL A 55 22.18 -22.29 5.56
C VAL A 55 22.74 -23.69 5.29
N PRO A 56 22.91 -24.55 6.30
CA PRO A 56 23.37 -25.90 6.07
C PRO A 56 22.32 -26.71 5.28
N PRO A 57 22.76 -27.66 4.43
CA PRO A 57 21.85 -28.62 3.80
C PRO A 57 21.35 -29.60 4.86
N ASP A 58 20.14 -29.37 5.37
CA ASP A 58 19.37 -30.29 6.22
C ASP A 58 20.14 -30.93 7.39
N SER A 59 21.07 -30.18 8.00
CA SER A 59 21.87 -30.66 9.13
C SER A 59 21.36 -30.09 10.46
N HIS A 60 21.39 -30.93 11.48
CA HIS A 60 21.23 -30.54 12.88
C HIS A 60 22.11 -29.33 13.26
N HIS A 61 21.61 -28.52 14.20
CA HIS A 61 22.39 -27.38 14.69
C HIS A 61 23.64 -27.88 15.42
N PRO A 62 24.86 -27.40 15.11
CA PRO A 62 26.12 -27.92 15.67
C PRO A 62 26.31 -27.70 17.18
N LEU A 63 25.36 -27.00 17.81
CA LEU A 63 25.38 -26.69 19.25
C LEU A 63 24.33 -27.51 20.02
N ALA A 64 23.53 -28.33 19.33
CA ALA A 64 22.61 -29.25 19.99
C ALA A 64 23.43 -30.29 20.79
N PRO A 65 23.09 -30.56 22.06
CA PRO A 65 23.80 -31.57 22.83
C PRO A 65 23.62 -32.95 22.18
N PRO A 66 24.71 -33.71 21.91
CA PRO A 66 24.64 -34.99 21.20
C PRO A 66 23.77 -36.05 21.90
N ASN A 67 23.54 -35.88 23.20
CA ASN A 67 22.83 -36.83 24.05
C ASN A 67 21.39 -36.38 24.38
N ASP A 68 20.90 -35.26 23.84
CA ASP A 68 19.52 -34.81 24.06
C ASP A 68 18.57 -35.41 23.01
N GLU A 69 17.34 -35.70 23.41
CA GLU A 69 16.33 -36.23 22.49
C GLU A 69 16.01 -35.21 21.41
N GLY A 70 16.05 -35.64 20.15
CA GLY A 70 15.83 -34.76 19.01
C GLY A 70 17.06 -33.94 18.59
N TYR A 71 18.28 -34.29 19.00
CA TYR A 71 19.48 -33.56 18.55
C TYR A 71 19.61 -33.49 17.00
N HIS A 72 19.04 -34.46 16.28
CA HIS A 72 18.99 -34.48 14.82
C HIS A 72 17.92 -33.55 14.20
N ASP A 73 17.05 -32.97 15.01
CA ASP A 73 15.94 -32.14 14.57
C ASP A 73 16.47 -30.75 14.10
N PRO A 74 16.24 -30.35 12.84
CA PRO A 74 16.64 -29.02 12.36
C PRO A 74 15.84 -27.86 12.99
N GLN A 75 14.82 -28.18 13.80
CA GLN A 75 14.00 -27.25 14.56
C GLN A 75 14.22 -27.35 16.08
N TYR A 76 15.30 -28.00 16.51
CA TYR A 76 15.55 -28.34 17.91
C TYR A 76 15.45 -27.16 18.87
N PHE A 77 16.19 -26.07 18.63
CA PHE A 77 16.20 -24.93 19.54
C PHE A 77 14.90 -24.14 19.49
N ARG A 78 14.27 -24.04 18.31
CA ARG A 78 12.94 -23.43 18.17
C ARG A 78 11.89 -24.18 19.00
N LYS A 79 11.86 -25.52 18.93
CA LYS A 79 10.94 -26.36 19.72
C LYS A 79 11.19 -26.28 21.22
N LYS A 80 12.46 -26.31 21.65
CA LYS A 80 12.82 -26.15 23.07
C LYS A 80 12.41 -24.77 23.59
N LEU A 81 12.57 -23.70 22.80
CA LEU A 81 12.12 -22.36 23.19
C LEU A 81 10.59 -22.31 23.31
N ILE A 82 9.86 -22.89 22.37
CA ILE A 82 8.39 -22.99 22.42
C ILE A 82 7.96 -23.71 23.70
N ALA A 83 8.59 -24.83 24.05
CA ALA A 83 8.29 -25.55 25.29
C ALA A 83 8.54 -24.69 26.55
N HIS A 84 9.60 -23.86 26.54
CA HIS A 84 9.91 -22.91 27.61
C HIS A 84 8.85 -21.81 27.71
N ILE A 85 8.40 -21.26 26.58
CA ILE A 85 7.37 -20.23 26.53
C ILE A 85 5.99 -20.80 26.92
N ALA A 86 5.64 -21.99 26.46
CA ALA A 86 4.41 -22.68 26.87
C ALA A 86 4.36 -22.89 28.40
N ALA A 87 5.50 -23.20 29.03
CA ALA A 87 5.59 -23.29 30.49
C ALA A 87 5.38 -21.93 31.18
N ILE A 88 5.89 -20.84 30.60
CA ILE A 88 5.63 -19.47 31.08
C ILE A 88 4.14 -19.14 30.93
N GLU A 89 3.54 -19.44 29.77
CA GLU A 89 2.13 -19.15 29.49
C GLU A 89 1.19 -19.88 30.45
N ALA A 90 1.42 -21.17 30.70
CA ALA A 90 0.68 -21.95 31.70
C ALA A 90 0.96 -21.51 33.15
N GLY A 91 2.06 -20.80 33.39
CA GLY A 91 2.43 -20.28 34.70
C GLY A 91 1.77 -18.93 35.05
N LYS A 92 1.68 -18.61 36.36
CA LYS A 92 1.19 -17.30 36.83
C LYS A 92 2.22 -16.17 36.71
N GLU A 93 3.50 -16.51 36.63
CA GLU A 93 4.60 -15.56 36.60
C GLU A 93 5.54 -15.85 35.42
N PRO A 94 6.24 -14.84 34.88
CA PRO A 94 6.15 -13.41 35.25
C PRO A 94 4.83 -12.78 34.76
N SER A 95 4.26 -11.87 35.55
CA SER A 95 3.10 -11.06 35.16
C SER A 95 3.30 -9.58 35.48
N TYR A 96 2.75 -8.69 34.65
CA TYR A 96 2.77 -7.26 34.92
C TYR A 96 1.82 -6.90 36.06
N LYS A 97 2.35 -6.32 37.13
CA LYS A 97 1.61 -5.94 38.36
C LYS A 97 1.43 -4.42 38.52
N GLY A 98 1.79 -3.63 37.51
CA GLY A 98 1.69 -2.18 37.57
C GLY A 98 0.32 -1.64 37.14
N ASP A 99 0.19 -0.31 37.13
CA ASP A 99 -1.04 0.38 36.74
C ASP A 99 -1.29 0.28 35.22
N ALA A 100 -2.52 -0.10 34.86
CA ALA A 100 -2.99 -0.21 33.47
C ALA A 100 -3.12 1.17 32.79
N HIS A 101 -3.51 2.22 33.52
CA HIS A 101 -3.60 3.56 32.96
C HIS A 101 -2.21 4.11 32.64
N LYS A 102 -1.28 3.99 33.59
CA LYS A 102 0.13 4.34 33.36
C LYS A 102 0.75 3.56 32.20
N ARG A 103 0.43 2.27 32.05
CA ARG A 103 0.86 1.44 30.90
C ARG A 103 0.32 1.97 29.56
N ALA A 104 -0.90 2.49 29.52
CA ALA A 104 -1.48 3.04 28.29
C ALA A 104 -0.83 4.38 27.87
N VAL A 105 -0.53 5.25 28.85
CA VAL A 105 0.04 6.59 28.62
C VAL A 105 1.55 6.56 28.42
N ASP A 106 2.27 5.77 29.23
CA ASP A 106 3.72 5.57 29.16
C ASP A 106 4.07 4.06 29.11
N PRO A 107 3.86 3.42 27.94
CA PRO A 107 4.06 1.98 27.80
C PRO A 107 5.53 1.56 27.96
N ALA A 108 6.48 2.46 27.76
CA ALA A 108 7.90 2.18 27.94
C ALA A 108 8.23 1.83 29.41
N SER A 109 7.54 2.47 30.36
CA SER A 109 7.67 2.17 31.80
C SER A 109 7.13 0.79 32.19
N ALA A 110 6.27 0.20 31.37
CA ALA A 110 5.62 -1.10 31.58
C ALA A 110 6.25 -2.21 30.72
N THR A 111 7.56 -2.11 30.46
CA THR A 111 8.34 -3.13 29.74
C THR A 111 9.12 -4.03 30.69
N ILE A 112 9.45 -5.24 30.25
CA ILE A 112 10.31 -6.19 30.99
C ILE A 112 11.65 -6.41 30.26
N SER A 113 12.70 -6.83 30.97
CA SER A 113 13.93 -7.29 30.30
C SER A 113 13.79 -8.74 29.84
N MET A 114 14.54 -9.13 28.82
CA MET A 114 14.51 -10.52 28.34
C MET A 114 14.95 -11.51 29.42
N GLN A 115 15.94 -11.15 30.24
CA GLN A 115 16.43 -12.00 31.31
C GLN A 115 15.42 -12.14 32.44
N ASP A 116 14.69 -11.08 32.79
CA ASP A 116 13.64 -11.15 33.81
C ASP A 116 12.42 -11.93 33.30
N PHE A 117 12.17 -11.90 31.99
CA PHE A 117 11.04 -12.60 31.38
C PHE A 117 11.33 -14.10 31.16
N LEU A 118 12.44 -14.44 30.51
CA LEU A 118 12.76 -15.82 30.12
C LEU A 118 13.73 -16.52 31.09
N GLY A 119 14.39 -15.79 32.00
CA GLY A 119 15.53 -16.31 32.75
C GLY A 119 16.81 -16.38 31.91
N LYS A 120 17.95 -16.69 32.55
CA LYS A 120 19.27 -16.75 31.88
C LYS A 120 19.33 -17.83 30.80
N GLU A 121 18.86 -19.04 31.11
CA GLU A 121 18.85 -20.14 30.14
C GLU A 121 17.86 -19.88 29.00
N GLY A 122 16.69 -19.31 29.30
CA GLY A 122 15.71 -18.93 28.27
C GLY A 122 16.25 -17.87 27.30
N VAL A 123 17.06 -16.90 27.77
CA VAL A 123 17.75 -15.93 26.90
C VAL A 123 18.76 -16.64 25.98
N LYS A 124 19.53 -17.59 26.50
CA LYS A 124 20.48 -18.37 25.69
C LYS A 124 19.75 -19.18 24.64
N LEU A 125 18.69 -19.86 25.03
CA LEU A 125 17.83 -20.64 24.15
C LEU A 125 17.18 -19.78 23.06
N TYR A 126 16.71 -18.59 23.41
CA TYR A 126 16.17 -17.62 22.46
C TYR A 126 17.17 -17.25 21.36
N ARG A 127 18.43 -16.97 21.75
CA ARG A 127 19.48 -16.62 20.78
C ARG A 127 19.81 -17.77 19.84
N LEU A 128 19.85 -18.99 20.37
CA LEU A 128 20.07 -20.22 19.58
C LEU A 128 18.90 -20.50 18.63
N ALA A 129 17.66 -20.33 19.10
CA ALA A 129 16.46 -20.48 18.27
C ALA A 129 16.40 -19.44 17.13
N LEU A 130 16.83 -18.20 17.38
CA LEU A 130 16.97 -17.19 16.32
C LEU A 130 18.08 -17.52 15.33
N GLU A 131 19.20 -18.07 15.79
CA GLU A 131 20.29 -18.51 14.91
C GLU A 131 19.86 -19.67 14.02
N GLU A 132 19.13 -20.64 14.60
CA GLU A 132 18.50 -21.74 13.87
C GLU A 132 17.49 -21.22 12.83
N GLU A 133 16.60 -20.30 13.20
CA GLU A 133 15.66 -19.67 12.26
C GLU A 133 16.39 -18.90 11.14
N LEU A 134 17.37 -18.08 11.49
CA LEU A 134 18.16 -17.31 10.52
C LEU A 134 18.85 -18.23 9.51
N ASN A 135 19.28 -19.41 9.93
CA ASN A 135 19.99 -20.37 9.10
C ASN A 135 19.06 -21.42 8.49
N SER A 136 17.76 -21.13 8.36
CA SER A 136 16.80 -22.03 7.74
C SER A 136 16.32 -21.52 6.37
N ARG A 137 16.05 -22.45 5.43
CA ARG A 137 15.63 -22.07 4.07
C ARG A 137 14.26 -21.41 4.08
N GLU A 138 13.36 -21.92 4.92
CA GLU A 138 12.00 -21.42 5.04
C GLU A 138 11.95 -19.95 5.49
N TYR A 139 12.79 -19.56 6.45
CA TYR A 139 12.90 -18.16 6.87
C TYR A 139 13.47 -17.28 5.75
N ARG A 140 14.52 -17.74 5.05
CA ARG A 140 15.14 -16.98 3.95
C ARG A 140 14.18 -16.75 2.79
N ASN A 141 13.37 -17.76 2.46
CA ASN A 141 12.36 -17.66 1.42
C ASN A 141 11.23 -16.72 1.83
N ALA A 142 10.72 -16.87 3.06
CA ALA A 142 9.68 -16.00 3.60
C ALA A 142 10.14 -14.54 3.67
N LEU A 143 11.39 -14.30 4.07
CA LEU A 143 11.99 -12.97 4.13
C LEU A 143 12.12 -12.36 2.73
N PHE A 144 12.68 -13.11 1.77
CA PHE A 144 12.79 -12.64 0.38
C PHE A 144 11.42 -12.28 -0.21
N HIS A 145 10.43 -13.15 0.00
CA HIS A 145 9.05 -12.90 -0.42
C HIS A 145 8.46 -11.64 0.23
N ALA A 146 8.54 -11.52 1.57
CA ALA A 146 7.99 -10.36 2.30
C ALA A 146 8.71 -9.03 2.01
N SER A 147 9.90 -9.11 1.42
CA SER A 147 10.71 -7.99 0.97
C SER A 147 10.53 -7.65 -0.51
N THR A 148 9.82 -8.46 -1.30
CA THR A 148 9.68 -8.25 -2.74
C THR A 148 8.31 -7.69 -3.06
N ASP A 149 8.29 -6.49 -3.64
CA ASP A 149 7.07 -5.88 -4.17
C ASP A 149 7.12 -5.90 -5.71
N HIS A 150 5.98 -6.21 -6.34
CA HIS A 150 5.82 -6.17 -7.79
C HIS A 150 5.26 -4.82 -8.24
N TYR A 151 5.97 -4.15 -9.14
CA TYR A 151 5.56 -2.89 -9.74
C TYR A 151 5.07 -3.15 -11.18
N PRO A 152 3.74 -3.06 -11.43
CA PRO A 152 3.17 -3.35 -12.74
C PRO A 152 3.60 -2.34 -13.82
N GLY A 153 3.31 -2.66 -15.08
CA GLY A 153 3.60 -1.83 -16.25
C GLY A 153 4.88 -2.21 -17.01
N GLU A 154 5.43 -1.25 -17.76
CA GLU A 154 6.56 -1.48 -18.65
C GLU A 154 7.84 -1.89 -17.91
N LYS A 155 8.49 -2.94 -18.42
CA LYS A 155 9.78 -3.43 -17.96
C LYS A 155 10.85 -2.36 -18.11
N TRP A 156 11.66 -2.19 -17.08
CA TRP A 156 12.77 -1.24 -17.12
C TRP A 156 14.00 -1.89 -17.75
N ALA A 157 14.62 -1.18 -18.69
CA ALA A 157 15.89 -1.59 -19.31
C ALA A 157 17.07 -1.54 -18.32
N GLU A 158 16.95 -0.70 -17.29
CA GLU A 158 17.91 -0.61 -16.20
C GLU A 158 17.19 -0.85 -14.87
N ARG A 159 17.74 -1.74 -14.04
CA ARG A 159 17.19 -1.99 -12.71
C ARG A 159 17.51 -0.82 -11.78
N PRO A 160 16.56 -0.33 -10.95
CA PRO A 160 16.87 0.69 -9.97
C PRO A 160 17.57 0.10 -8.75
N ALA A 161 18.57 0.81 -8.26
CA ALA A 161 19.19 0.60 -6.96
C ALA A 161 19.01 1.86 -6.11
N ILE A 162 17.95 1.88 -5.30
CA ILE A 162 17.52 3.08 -4.57
C ILE A 162 18.00 3.01 -3.12
N ILE A 163 18.70 4.04 -2.66
CA ILE A 163 19.01 4.23 -1.25
C ILE A 163 17.95 5.14 -0.66
N VAL A 164 17.26 4.70 0.39
CA VAL A 164 16.29 5.52 1.11
C VAL A 164 16.85 5.86 2.49
N SER A 165 17.36 7.07 2.61
CA SER A 165 18.01 7.56 3.81
C SER A 165 17.05 8.32 4.73
N GLY A 166 17.33 8.30 6.03
CA GLY A 166 16.62 9.12 7.02
C GLY A 166 16.66 8.51 8.42
N PRO A 167 16.24 9.26 9.45
CA PRO A 167 16.18 8.77 10.83
C PRO A 167 15.39 7.47 10.99
N SER A 168 15.70 6.68 12.02
CA SER A 168 14.88 5.52 12.35
C SER A 168 13.47 5.98 12.74
N ALA A 169 12.43 5.25 12.29
CA ALA A 169 11.01 5.61 12.43
C ALA A 169 10.53 6.84 11.63
N SER A 170 11.32 7.36 10.68
CA SER A 170 10.92 8.51 9.84
C SER A 170 9.89 8.23 8.74
N GLY A 171 9.42 6.98 8.60
CA GLY A 171 8.55 6.57 7.49
C GLY A 171 9.29 6.04 6.26
N LYS A 172 10.54 5.56 6.40
CA LYS A 172 11.34 5.01 5.28
C LYS A 172 10.64 3.89 4.48
N THR A 173 9.82 3.07 5.12
CA THR A 173 9.06 2.01 4.45
C THR A 173 8.07 2.60 3.44
N VAL A 174 7.30 3.63 3.82
CA VAL A 174 6.40 4.34 2.90
C VAL A 174 7.20 5.13 1.86
N ALA A 175 8.29 5.77 2.28
CA ALA A 175 9.19 6.51 1.38
C ALA A 175 9.83 5.60 0.32
N THR A 176 10.02 4.31 0.60
CA THR A 176 10.52 3.32 -0.38
C THR A 176 9.55 3.18 -1.54
N GLN A 177 8.26 3.03 -1.27
CA GLN A 177 7.23 2.91 -2.32
C GLN A 177 7.16 4.19 -3.16
N ALA A 178 7.15 5.36 -2.51
CA ALA A 178 7.15 6.65 -3.20
C ALA A 178 8.42 6.85 -4.06
N ALA A 179 9.59 6.44 -3.56
CA ALA A 179 10.84 6.55 -4.30
C ALA A 179 10.85 5.66 -5.54
N VAL A 180 10.35 4.43 -5.46
CA VAL A 180 10.25 3.52 -6.62
C VAL A 180 9.23 4.06 -7.63
N ALA A 181 8.07 4.52 -7.18
CA ALA A 181 7.05 5.11 -8.06
C ALA A 181 7.60 6.34 -8.81
N GLN A 182 8.33 7.22 -8.13
CA GLN A 182 8.98 8.35 -8.76
C GLN A 182 10.13 7.89 -9.68
N ALA A 183 10.85 6.83 -9.33
CA ALA A 183 11.91 6.25 -10.15
C ALA A 183 11.39 5.72 -11.49
N ALA A 184 10.29 4.99 -11.44
CA ALA A 184 9.65 4.39 -12.61
C ALA A 184 9.34 5.38 -13.74
N ARG A 185 9.18 6.68 -13.42
CA ARG A 185 8.87 7.76 -14.37
C ARG A 185 10.03 8.16 -15.27
N PHE A 186 11.28 7.88 -14.90
CA PHE A 186 12.45 8.26 -15.70
C PHE A 186 13.38 7.09 -16.03
N LEU A 187 13.15 5.90 -15.46
CA LEU A 187 13.91 4.71 -15.84
C LEU A 187 13.65 4.37 -17.32
N PRO A 188 14.70 4.07 -18.11
CA PRO A 188 14.54 3.68 -19.49
C PRO A 188 13.73 2.38 -19.57
N LYS A 189 12.92 2.25 -20.62
CA LYS A 189 12.07 1.07 -20.86
C LYS A 189 12.75 0.10 -21.81
N GLU A 190 12.53 -1.19 -21.59
CA GLU A 190 13.10 -2.24 -22.44
C GLU A 190 12.54 -2.15 -23.87
N LYS A 191 13.36 -2.55 -24.85
CA LYS A 191 12.99 -2.62 -26.26
C LYS A 191 13.33 -4.03 -26.79
N PRO A 192 12.36 -4.79 -27.32
CA PRO A 192 10.94 -4.46 -27.51
C PRO A 192 10.19 -4.25 -26.18
N LEU A 193 9.05 -3.56 -26.23
CA LEU A 193 8.24 -3.27 -25.04
C LEU A 193 7.78 -4.58 -24.37
N ASP A 194 8.15 -4.74 -23.11
CA ASP A 194 7.69 -5.80 -22.23
C ASP A 194 6.83 -5.18 -21.11
N TYR A 195 5.69 -5.80 -20.82
CA TYR A 195 4.73 -5.38 -19.78
C TYR A 195 4.68 -6.37 -18.62
N SER A 196 5.70 -7.22 -18.45
CA SER A 196 5.80 -8.17 -17.35
C SER A 196 5.98 -7.52 -15.96
N GLY A 197 6.15 -6.19 -15.90
CA GLY A 197 6.37 -5.45 -14.66
C GLY A 197 7.77 -5.66 -14.06
N ASN A 198 7.99 -5.11 -12.87
CA ASN A 198 9.30 -5.01 -12.25
C ASN A 198 9.23 -5.44 -10.79
N ASP A 199 9.96 -6.49 -10.44
CA ASP A 199 10.11 -6.91 -9.05
C ASP A 199 11.23 -6.08 -8.39
N VAL A 200 10.92 -5.50 -7.24
CA VAL A 200 11.85 -4.67 -6.46
C VAL A 200 11.95 -5.21 -5.04
N VAL A 201 13.18 -5.48 -4.59
CA VAL A 201 13.45 -6.07 -3.27
C VAL A 201 13.91 -5.01 -2.26
N ALA A 202 13.19 -4.89 -1.15
CA ALA A 202 13.55 -4.05 -0.02
C ALA A 202 14.52 -4.77 0.94
N ILE A 203 15.77 -4.31 0.99
CA ILE A 203 16.82 -4.82 1.87
C ILE A 203 16.70 -4.13 3.24
N ASP A 204 15.63 -4.46 3.98
CA ASP A 204 15.29 -3.85 5.28
C ASP A 204 15.43 -4.83 6.46
N GLY A 205 16.03 -4.35 7.55
CA GLY A 205 16.14 -5.11 8.80
C GLY A 205 14.86 -5.09 9.62
N GLY A 206 14.00 -4.11 9.37
CA GLY A 206 12.61 -4.14 9.82
C GLY A 206 11.92 -5.42 9.35
N LYS A 207 12.00 -5.72 8.05
CA LYS A 207 11.43 -6.94 7.45
C LYS A 207 11.99 -8.23 8.06
N ALA A 208 13.31 -8.31 8.24
CA ALA A 208 13.93 -9.47 8.90
C ALA A 208 13.36 -9.74 10.30
N ARG A 209 13.11 -8.68 11.09
CA ARG A 209 12.48 -8.77 12.41
C ARG A 209 10.98 -9.08 12.34
N GLU A 210 10.28 -8.48 11.38
CA GLU A 210 8.83 -8.66 11.17
C GLU A 210 8.47 -10.06 10.66
N VAL A 211 9.38 -10.74 9.96
CA VAL A 211 9.15 -12.11 9.47
C VAL A 211 9.44 -13.15 10.56
N SER A 212 10.40 -12.91 11.45
CA SER A 212 10.86 -13.88 12.47
C SER A 212 9.73 -14.35 13.40
N GLN A 213 9.38 -15.63 13.31
CA GLN A 213 8.40 -16.31 14.17
C GLN A 213 8.86 -16.31 15.63
N ILE A 214 10.15 -16.56 15.86
CA ILE A 214 10.73 -16.65 17.20
C ILE A 214 10.72 -15.31 17.92
N ARG A 215 11.01 -14.22 17.19
CA ARG A 215 10.89 -12.87 17.75
C ARG A 215 9.43 -12.53 18.08
N LYS A 216 8.49 -12.85 17.20
CA LYS A 216 7.05 -12.61 17.40
C LYS A 216 6.52 -13.34 18.62
N LEU A 217 6.86 -14.62 18.77
CA LEU A 217 6.40 -15.48 19.85
C LEU A 217 6.73 -14.88 21.22
N VAL A 218 7.97 -14.44 21.41
CA VAL A 218 8.42 -13.86 22.68
C VAL A 218 7.75 -12.51 22.97
N ILE A 219 7.45 -11.71 21.94
CA ILE A 219 6.68 -10.47 22.09
C ILE A 219 5.24 -10.78 22.53
N GLN A 220 4.60 -11.76 21.89
CA GLN A 220 3.22 -12.15 22.20
C GLN A 220 3.12 -12.68 23.63
N ALA A 221 4.00 -13.58 24.04
CA ALA A 221 4.03 -14.10 25.40
C ALA A 221 4.20 -12.97 26.44
N ALA A 222 5.12 -12.02 26.20
CA ALA A 222 5.27 -10.87 27.10
C ALA A 222 4.00 -10.00 27.15
N ASN A 223 3.34 -9.80 26.00
CA ASN A 223 2.07 -9.08 25.92
C ASN A 223 0.93 -9.82 26.64
N HIS A 224 0.86 -11.15 26.56
CA HIS A 224 -0.13 -11.99 27.27
C HIS A 224 0.05 -11.89 28.77
N LYS A 225 1.30 -11.82 29.24
CA LYS A 225 1.65 -11.53 30.63
C LYS A 225 1.46 -10.06 31.04
N GLY A 226 0.90 -9.23 30.16
CA GLY A 226 0.53 -7.85 30.45
C GLY A 226 1.67 -6.83 30.32
N PHE A 227 2.85 -7.20 29.86
CA PHE A 227 3.92 -6.25 29.59
C PHE A 227 3.70 -5.56 28.25
N SER A 228 4.09 -4.30 28.11
CA SER A 228 3.97 -3.57 26.82
C SER A 228 4.95 -4.06 25.75
N GLY A 229 5.94 -4.86 26.15
CA GLY A 229 7.00 -5.40 25.32
C GLY A 229 8.28 -5.68 26.12
N ILE A 230 9.34 -6.05 25.41
CA ILE A 230 10.65 -6.39 26.00
C ILE A 230 11.69 -5.34 25.62
N LYS A 231 12.24 -4.66 26.63
CA LYS A 231 13.04 -3.43 26.43
C LYS A 231 14.36 -3.63 25.70
N ASP A 232 15.01 -4.77 25.92
CA ASP A 232 16.30 -5.11 25.32
C ASP A 232 16.19 -6.10 24.14
N LEU A 233 14.97 -6.42 23.69
CA LEU A 233 14.71 -7.41 22.65
C LEU A 233 15.46 -7.11 21.35
N HIS A 234 15.55 -5.84 20.94
CA HIS A 234 16.30 -5.47 19.73
C HIS A 234 17.77 -5.88 19.80
N LYS A 235 18.41 -5.71 20.97
CA LYS A 235 19.80 -6.13 21.21
C LYS A 235 19.92 -7.66 21.21
N GLN A 236 18.94 -8.36 21.81
CA GLN A 236 18.93 -9.81 21.86
C GLN A 236 18.73 -10.47 20.49
N SER A 237 18.08 -9.79 19.54
CA SER A 237 17.87 -10.29 18.17
C SER A 237 18.86 -9.74 17.14
N ALA A 238 19.99 -9.18 17.57
CA ALA A 238 20.97 -8.55 16.66
C ALA A 238 21.48 -9.50 15.56
N ILE A 239 21.42 -10.81 15.78
CA ILE A 239 21.82 -11.81 14.77
C ILE A 239 20.99 -11.72 13.48
N LEU A 240 19.71 -11.32 13.56
CA LEU A 240 18.83 -11.16 12.40
C LEU A 240 19.32 -10.07 11.43
N GLU A 241 20.15 -9.11 11.87
CA GLU A 241 20.73 -8.11 10.97
C GLU A 241 21.64 -8.75 9.91
N LYS A 242 22.21 -9.94 10.18
CA LYS A 242 23.00 -10.69 9.19
C LYS A 242 22.16 -11.11 7.97
N ALA A 243 20.84 -11.22 8.10
CA ALA A 243 19.96 -11.57 6.98
C ALA A 243 20.04 -10.55 5.83
N LYS A 244 20.24 -9.27 6.17
CA LYS A 244 20.42 -8.20 5.18
C LYS A 244 21.59 -8.45 4.25
N ASP A 245 22.69 -8.97 4.78
CA ASP A 245 23.90 -9.17 3.99
C ASP A 245 23.65 -10.27 2.94
N SER A 246 23.08 -11.41 3.32
CA SER A 246 22.69 -12.46 2.35
C SER A 246 21.70 -11.95 1.31
N MET A 247 20.66 -11.21 1.72
CA MET A 247 19.70 -10.63 0.77
C MET A 247 20.36 -9.64 -0.19
N ARG A 248 21.23 -8.77 0.34
CA ARG A 248 21.94 -7.77 -0.48
C ARG A 248 22.80 -8.45 -1.53
N GLU A 249 23.62 -9.41 -1.13
CA GLU A 249 24.50 -10.10 -2.06
C GLU A 249 23.69 -10.92 -3.09
N ALA A 250 22.59 -11.56 -2.69
CA ALA A 250 21.69 -12.27 -3.59
C ALA A 250 21.10 -11.35 -4.65
N VAL A 251 20.54 -10.20 -4.25
CA VAL A 251 19.91 -9.27 -5.19
C VAL A 251 20.93 -8.54 -6.06
N MET A 252 22.12 -8.25 -5.54
CA MET A 252 23.21 -7.68 -6.36
C MET A 252 23.64 -8.63 -7.49
N LYS A 253 23.52 -9.96 -7.30
CA LYS A 253 23.80 -10.99 -8.31
C LYS A 253 22.59 -11.40 -9.18
N SER A 254 21.43 -10.80 -8.98
CA SER A 254 20.26 -10.96 -9.85
C SER A 254 20.05 -9.73 -10.73
N ASP A 255 19.02 -9.74 -11.57
CA ASP A 255 18.61 -8.58 -12.38
C ASP A 255 17.46 -7.78 -11.72
N LEU A 256 17.12 -8.11 -10.47
CA LEU A 256 16.01 -7.47 -9.75
C LEU A 256 16.40 -6.06 -9.31
N GLY A 257 15.43 -5.14 -9.34
CA GLY A 257 15.56 -3.84 -8.70
C GLY A 257 15.64 -4.00 -7.18
N PHE A 258 16.24 -3.04 -6.50
CA PHE A 258 16.30 -3.07 -5.04
C PHE A 258 16.31 -1.71 -4.38
N VAL A 259 15.82 -1.70 -3.15
CA VAL A 259 15.86 -0.52 -2.28
C VAL A 259 16.56 -0.87 -0.98
N ILE A 260 17.41 0.05 -0.50
CA ILE A 260 18.14 -0.08 0.77
C ILE A 260 17.71 1.05 1.69
N PRO A 261 16.73 0.80 2.59
CA PRO A 261 16.41 1.72 3.67
C PRO A 261 17.55 1.75 4.70
N GLU A 262 18.19 2.90 4.86
CA GLU A 262 19.37 3.02 5.73
C GLU A 262 19.33 4.33 6.54
N THR A 263 19.84 4.28 7.77
CA THR A 263 19.89 5.45 8.66
C THR A 263 21.23 6.17 8.58
N PHE A 264 22.27 5.53 8.08
CA PHE A 264 23.62 6.10 7.93
C PHE A 264 24.18 6.66 9.26
N SER A 265 23.72 6.13 10.41
CA SER A 265 24.17 6.57 11.74
C SER A 265 25.67 6.37 11.96
N SER A 266 26.27 5.43 11.24
CA SER A 266 27.71 5.13 11.27
C SER A 266 28.52 5.85 10.19
N TRP A 267 27.92 6.79 9.44
CA TRP A 267 28.61 7.50 8.35
C TRP A 267 29.85 8.26 8.81
N SER A 268 29.84 8.79 10.04
CA SER A 268 30.98 9.51 10.62
C SER A 268 32.16 8.60 10.99
N ILE A 269 31.99 7.28 10.95
CA ILE A 269 33.05 6.31 11.23
C ILE A 269 33.85 6.11 9.93
N PRO A 270 35.14 6.50 9.90
CA PRO A 270 36.00 6.25 8.74
C PRO A 270 36.09 4.74 8.44
N PHE A 271 36.20 4.36 7.16
CA PHE A 271 36.33 2.96 6.72
C PHE A 271 35.17 2.03 7.08
N HIS A 272 34.04 2.56 7.56
CA HIS A 272 32.84 1.74 7.75
C HIS A 272 32.33 1.23 6.39
N LYS A 273 31.89 -0.04 6.33
CA LYS A 273 31.43 -0.74 5.10
C LYS A 273 30.37 0.01 4.30
N ILE A 274 29.68 0.95 4.94
CA ILE A 274 28.65 1.79 4.32
C ILE A 274 29.21 2.72 3.23
N HIS A 275 30.47 3.13 3.34
CA HIS A 275 31.14 3.96 2.33
C HIS A 275 31.40 3.17 1.04
N ASP A 276 31.66 1.88 1.14
CA ASP A 276 31.91 1.01 0.00
C ASP A 276 30.61 0.54 -0.67
N LEU A 277 29.51 0.49 0.09
CA LEU A 277 28.20 0.06 -0.42
C LEU A 277 27.78 0.85 -1.67
N MET A 278 27.87 2.18 -1.62
CA MET A 278 27.46 3.01 -2.77
C MET A 278 28.33 2.79 -3.99
N LYS A 279 29.66 2.68 -3.80
CA LYS A 279 30.60 2.38 -4.90
C LYS A 279 30.33 1.02 -5.52
N ARG A 280 30.02 0.01 -4.71
CA ARG A 280 29.67 -1.33 -5.18
C ARG A 280 28.41 -1.31 -6.04
N ILE A 281 27.41 -0.52 -5.65
CA ILE A 281 26.17 -0.36 -6.42
C ILE A 281 26.43 0.36 -7.74
N ASP A 282 27.19 1.48 -7.74
CA ASP A 282 27.57 2.21 -8.96
C ASP A 282 28.30 1.32 -9.99
N ALA A 283 28.99 0.27 -9.52
CA ALA A 283 29.74 -0.67 -10.37
C ALA A 283 28.87 -1.80 -10.96
N LEU A 284 27.60 -1.92 -10.57
CA LEU A 284 26.73 -2.99 -11.06
C LEU A 284 26.33 -2.72 -12.53
N PRO A 285 26.36 -3.75 -13.40
CA PRO A 285 25.90 -3.61 -14.78
C PRO A 285 24.38 -3.36 -14.83
N GLY A 286 23.93 -2.64 -15.86
CA GLY A 286 22.50 -2.40 -16.13
C GLY A 286 21.73 -1.77 -14.96
N THR A 287 22.41 -1.02 -14.08
CA THR A 287 21.85 -0.53 -12.82
C THR A 287 21.83 0.99 -12.80
N LYS A 288 20.69 1.57 -12.41
CA LYS A 288 20.52 3.00 -12.17
C LYS A 288 20.52 3.27 -10.67
N GLN A 289 21.56 3.95 -10.16
CA GLN A 289 21.65 4.26 -8.74
C GLN A 289 20.91 5.56 -8.41
N LEU A 290 20.13 5.51 -7.34
CA LEU A 290 19.26 6.59 -6.89
C LEU A 290 19.43 6.81 -5.40
N PHE A 291 19.40 8.08 -4.99
CA PHE A 291 19.42 8.45 -3.58
C PHE A 291 18.15 9.20 -3.21
N SER A 292 17.48 8.77 -2.15
CA SER A 292 16.33 9.43 -1.57
C SER A 292 16.61 9.77 -0.12
N ARG A 293 16.19 10.95 0.33
CA ARG A 293 16.28 11.34 1.74
C ARG A 293 14.91 11.75 2.27
N VAL A 294 14.53 11.14 3.39
CA VAL A 294 13.35 11.54 4.14
C VAL A 294 13.69 12.74 5.01
N VAL A 295 12.94 13.82 4.82
CA VAL A 295 13.04 15.06 5.61
C VAL A 295 11.68 15.39 6.20
N GLY A 296 11.65 16.16 7.28
CA GLY A 296 10.41 16.79 7.73
C GLY A 296 10.32 18.21 7.21
N GLU A 297 9.08 18.70 7.07
CA GLU A 297 8.82 20.08 6.67
C GLU A 297 9.35 21.09 7.72
N GLU A 298 9.19 20.77 9.00
CA GLU A 298 9.77 21.53 10.12
C GLU A 298 10.65 20.60 11.00
N PRO A 299 11.95 20.89 11.21
CA PRO A 299 12.87 19.97 11.90
C PRO A 299 12.49 19.59 13.35
N SER A 300 11.99 20.57 14.12
CA SER A 300 11.55 20.40 15.51
C SER A 300 10.33 19.47 15.58
N MET A 301 9.33 19.74 14.74
CA MET A 301 8.12 18.92 14.62
C MET A 301 8.47 17.52 14.12
N PHE A 302 9.36 17.42 13.13
CA PHE A 302 9.79 16.14 12.59
C PHE A 302 10.39 15.24 13.66
N GLN A 303 11.26 15.77 14.53
CA GLN A 303 11.79 15.01 15.64
C GLN A 303 10.70 14.49 16.59
N LYS A 304 9.72 15.34 16.93
CA LYS A 304 8.58 14.95 17.77
C LYS A 304 7.75 13.84 17.12
N ILE A 305 7.45 13.97 15.83
CA ILE A 305 6.68 13.01 15.04
C ILE A 305 7.41 11.67 14.95
N VAL A 306 8.70 11.68 14.61
CA VAL A 306 9.51 10.45 14.54
C VAL A 306 9.58 9.75 15.89
N ASN A 307 9.72 10.51 16.99
CA ASN A 307 9.68 9.95 18.33
C ASN A 307 8.30 9.35 18.66
N PHE A 308 7.21 10.04 18.30
CA PHE A 308 5.85 9.54 18.52
C PHE A 308 5.58 8.25 17.71
N MET A 309 5.91 8.24 16.42
CA MET A 309 5.79 7.06 15.55
C MET A 309 6.61 5.88 16.07
N GLY A 310 7.86 6.14 16.45
CA GLY A 310 8.75 5.13 17.04
C GLY A 310 8.15 4.51 18.29
N ASN A 311 7.71 5.33 19.25
CA ASN A 311 7.12 4.83 20.50
C ASN A 311 5.78 4.13 20.30
N ARG A 312 4.95 4.57 19.35
CA ARG A 312 3.68 3.91 19.03
C ARG A 312 3.91 2.53 18.39
N ARG A 313 4.93 2.38 17.54
CA ARG A 313 5.31 1.09 16.95
C ARG A 313 5.99 0.16 17.95
N ALA A 314 6.76 0.72 18.89
CA ALA A 314 7.58 -0.06 19.80
C ALA A 314 6.77 -0.89 20.80
N TRP A 315 5.67 -0.34 21.34
CA TRP A 315 5.04 -0.89 22.55
C TRP A 315 3.53 -1.09 22.38
N LYS A 316 3.01 -2.20 22.94
CA LYS A 316 1.56 -2.43 23.05
C LYS A 316 1.00 -1.48 24.12
N ARG A 317 -0.17 -0.89 23.85
CA ARG A 317 -0.81 0.11 24.74
C ARG A 317 -2.20 -0.28 25.25
N SER A 318 -2.88 -1.16 24.52
CA SER A 318 -4.25 -1.59 24.78
C SER A 318 -4.47 -3.03 24.33
N GLY A 319 -5.66 -3.59 24.58
CA GLY A 319 -6.01 -4.97 24.18
C GLY A 319 -5.21 -6.04 24.92
N PHE A 320 -4.89 -5.80 26.21
CA PHE A 320 -4.20 -6.80 27.05
C PHE A 320 -5.16 -7.88 27.56
N GLU A 321 -6.45 -7.56 27.67
CA GLU A 321 -7.51 -8.49 28.10
C GLU A 321 -8.04 -9.36 26.95
N GLU A 322 -7.86 -8.90 25.71
CA GLU A 322 -8.12 -9.67 24.50
C GLU A 322 -6.91 -10.57 24.22
N GLN A 323 -6.83 -11.67 24.96
CA GLN A 323 -5.80 -12.69 24.74
C GLN A 323 -6.21 -13.56 23.55
N LEU A 324 -5.75 -13.17 22.37
CA LEU A 324 -5.72 -14.09 21.23
C LEU A 324 -4.74 -15.20 21.54
N ASP A 325 -4.98 -16.36 20.95
CA ASP A 325 -4.04 -17.46 20.99
C ASP A 325 -2.66 -17.08 20.44
N LEU A 326 -1.61 -17.68 20.99
CA LEU A 326 -0.26 -17.50 20.44
C LEU A 326 -0.21 -18.04 19.01
N ASP A 327 0.23 -17.20 18.08
CA ASP A 327 0.41 -17.55 16.67
C ASP A 327 1.77 -17.07 16.16
N LEU A 328 2.61 -18.00 15.70
CA LEU A 328 3.93 -17.67 15.14
C LEU A 328 3.83 -16.71 13.93
N ASN A 329 2.68 -16.67 13.25
CA ASN A 329 2.47 -15.89 12.04
C ASN A 329 1.67 -14.60 12.25
N GLU A 330 1.32 -14.25 13.49
CA GLU A 330 0.62 -13.00 13.81
C GLU A 330 1.36 -11.79 13.21
N ARG A 331 0.57 -10.88 12.61
CA ARG A 331 1.06 -9.70 11.90
C ARG A 331 0.83 -8.41 12.69
N ARG A 332 -0.12 -8.40 13.62
CA ARG A 332 -0.55 -7.22 14.40
C ARG A 332 0.13 -7.15 15.76
N ILE A 333 1.46 -7.23 15.79
CA ILE A 333 2.25 -7.08 17.01
C ILE A 333 3.10 -5.80 17.04
N SER A 334 3.45 -5.35 18.25
CA SER A 334 4.41 -4.27 18.45
C SER A 334 5.85 -4.72 18.12
N GLU A 335 6.73 -3.79 17.74
CA GLU A 335 8.11 -4.13 17.34
C GLU A 335 8.99 -4.49 18.55
N SER A 336 8.66 -4.02 19.76
CA SER A 336 9.51 -4.12 20.96
C SER A 336 10.94 -3.62 20.69
N LYS A 337 11.03 -2.38 20.19
CA LYS A 337 12.29 -1.69 19.90
C LYS A 337 12.22 -0.27 20.44
N ALA A 338 13.04 0.03 21.46
CA ALA A 338 13.13 1.38 21.99
C ALA A 338 13.73 2.35 20.95
N TYR A 339 13.14 3.54 20.84
CA TYR A 339 13.62 4.62 20.00
C TYR A 339 14.11 5.77 20.88
N GLY A 340 15.36 6.19 20.72
CA GLY A 340 15.98 7.23 21.52
C GLY A 340 16.24 8.51 20.72
N ALA A 341 16.12 9.67 21.37
CA ALA A 341 16.32 10.99 20.75
C ALA A 341 17.72 11.17 20.12
N GLY A 342 18.77 10.58 20.71
CA GLY A 342 20.13 10.65 20.16
C GLY A 342 20.25 10.03 18.76
N GLY A 343 19.51 8.95 18.49
CA GLY A 343 19.54 8.26 17.20
C GLY A 343 18.96 9.08 16.05
N PHE A 344 18.04 10.02 16.34
CA PHE A 344 17.45 10.90 15.34
C PHE A 344 18.50 11.82 14.72
N SER A 345 19.25 12.56 15.55
CA SER A 345 20.25 13.53 15.10
C SER A 345 21.38 12.87 14.30
N PHE A 346 21.83 11.67 14.71
CA PHE A 346 22.79 10.90 13.92
C PHE A 346 22.21 10.45 12.58
N GLY A 347 20.93 10.06 12.54
CA GLY A 347 20.24 9.70 11.32
C GLY A 347 20.12 10.86 10.33
N VAL A 348 19.73 12.06 10.79
CA VAL A 348 19.64 13.27 9.95
C VAL A 348 21.02 13.62 9.36
N LYS A 349 22.02 13.84 10.23
CA LYS A 349 23.37 14.25 9.82
C LYS A 349 24.06 13.19 8.95
N GLY A 350 23.88 11.91 9.28
CA GLY A 350 24.41 10.79 8.50
C GLY A 350 23.83 10.75 7.10
N SER A 351 22.51 10.93 6.98
CA SER A 351 21.80 10.93 5.70
C SER A 351 22.19 12.13 4.81
N GLU A 352 22.34 13.33 5.37
CA GLU A 352 22.79 14.53 4.64
C GLU A 352 24.21 14.39 4.10
N LYS A 353 25.12 13.82 4.91
CA LYS A 353 26.50 13.58 4.48
C LYS A 353 26.57 12.49 3.41
N ALA A 354 25.78 11.43 3.55
CA ALA A 354 25.67 10.36 2.55
C ALA A 354 25.12 10.91 1.22
N GLU A 355 24.08 11.75 1.25
CA GLU A 355 23.54 12.41 0.05
C GLU A 355 24.59 13.32 -0.61
N THR A 356 25.31 14.11 0.20
CA THR A 356 26.38 15.00 -0.30
C THR A 356 27.49 14.19 -0.97
N TRP A 357 27.88 13.07 -0.36
CA TRP A 357 28.85 12.16 -0.96
C TRP A 357 28.33 11.57 -2.26
N PHE A 358 27.08 11.09 -2.27
CA PHE A 358 26.44 10.50 -3.45
C PHE A 358 26.42 11.47 -4.63
N LYS A 359 25.97 12.71 -4.41
CA LYS A 359 25.94 13.77 -5.44
C LYS A 359 27.32 14.09 -6.03
N ARG A 360 28.39 13.92 -5.23
CA ARG A 360 29.76 14.20 -5.66
C ARG A 360 30.40 13.03 -6.41
N HIS A 361 30.13 11.80 -6.00
CA HIS A 361 30.91 10.64 -6.43
C HIS A 361 30.15 9.61 -7.27
N SER A 362 28.81 9.54 -7.15
CA SER A 362 28.04 8.57 -7.95
C SER A 362 28.05 8.95 -9.43
N LYS A 363 27.95 7.94 -10.28
CA LYS A 363 27.86 8.09 -11.73
C LYS A 363 26.57 8.83 -12.12
N ASP A 364 25.46 8.48 -11.49
CA ASP A 364 24.13 8.96 -11.88
C ASP A 364 23.76 10.30 -11.25
N LYS A 365 24.22 10.56 -10.02
CA LYS A 365 23.94 11.80 -9.25
C LYS A 365 22.45 12.13 -9.12
N LEU A 366 21.56 11.14 -9.26
CA LEU A 366 20.12 11.30 -9.14
C LEU A 366 19.68 11.23 -7.68
N SER A 367 19.28 12.37 -7.14
CA SER A 367 18.79 12.48 -5.76
C SER A 367 17.38 13.05 -5.70
N MET A 368 16.56 12.55 -4.78
CA MET A 368 15.25 13.11 -4.47
C MET A 368 15.06 13.28 -2.96
N THR A 369 14.16 14.19 -2.60
CA THR A 369 13.76 14.42 -1.21
C THR A 369 12.32 13.98 -1.04
N ILE A 370 12.05 13.19 -0.01
CA ILE A 370 10.70 12.78 0.38
C ILE A 370 10.35 13.50 1.68
N THR A 371 9.34 14.36 1.62
CA THR A 371 8.89 15.13 2.78
C THR A 371 7.88 14.33 3.59
N ASN A 372 8.17 14.12 4.86
CA ASN A 372 7.22 13.70 5.88
C ASN A 372 6.51 14.96 6.39
N ASP A 373 5.26 15.11 6.00
CA ASP A 373 4.38 16.24 6.33
C ASP A 373 3.43 15.90 7.48
N LEU A 374 3.73 14.89 8.29
CA LEU A 374 2.83 14.48 9.37
C LEU A 374 2.86 15.46 10.54
N MET A 375 1.70 15.61 11.18
CA MET A 375 1.51 16.36 12.43
C MET A 375 0.64 15.57 13.41
N LEU A 376 0.67 15.99 14.68
CA LEU A 376 -0.19 15.45 15.74
C LEU A 376 -1.41 16.34 15.93
N VAL A 377 -2.59 15.72 15.96
CA VAL A 377 -3.87 16.39 16.22
C VAL A 377 -4.70 15.59 17.22
N ARG A 378 -5.65 16.26 17.88
CA ARG A 378 -6.65 15.62 18.75
C ARG A 378 -7.95 16.42 18.77
N GLU A 379 -9.02 15.75 19.17
CA GLU A 379 -10.30 16.40 19.49
C GLU A 379 -10.16 17.28 20.75
N HIS A 380 -10.83 18.44 20.73
CA HIS A 380 -10.85 19.34 21.87
C HIS A 380 -12.15 20.18 21.95
N PRO A 381 -13.05 19.91 22.92
CA PRO A 381 -12.97 18.86 23.96
C PRO A 381 -13.08 17.43 23.36
N PRO A 382 -12.78 16.37 24.14
CA PRO A 382 -13.01 14.99 23.70
C PRO A 382 -14.46 14.79 23.25
N ASP A 383 -14.68 13.96 22.23
CA ASP A 383 -15.98 13.69 21.63
C ASP A 383 -16.64 14.94 21.02
N SER A 384 -15.81 15.84 20.45
CA SER A 384 -16.27 17.01 19.71
C SER A 384 -15.74 17.04 18.27
N ASP A 385 -16.38 17.85 17.43
CA ASP A 385 -15.96 18.07 16.04
C ASP A 385 -14.81 19.08 15.91
N HIS A 386 -14.28 19.56 17.04
CA HIS A 386 -13.18 20.52 17.06
C HIS A 386 -11.85 19.81 17.18
N TRP A 387 -10.98 20.03 16.20
CA TRP A 387 -9.65 19.44 16.17
C TRP A 387 -8.57 20.50 16.30
N GLN A 388 -7.58 20.20 17.11
CA GLN A 388 -6.44 21.09 17.33
C GLN A 388 -5.11 20.32 17.30
N LYS A 389 -4.02 21.07 17.20
CA LYS A 389 -2.65 20.54 17.33
C LYS A 389 -2.49 19.87 18.69
N ALA A 390 -1.78 18.76 18.72
CA ALA A 390 -1.55 17.98 19.93
C ALA A 390 -0.06 17.79 20.21
N GLU A 391 0.26 17.44 21.45
CA GLU A 391 1.60 17.04 21.87
C GLU A 391 1.69 15.52 22.09
N PRO A 392 2.89 14.92 21.95
CA PRO A 392 3.08 13.51 22.23
C PRO A 392 2.65 13.14 23.66
N GLY A 393 1.79 12.12 23.80
CA GLY A 393 1.35 11.59 25.09
C GLY A 393 0.01 12.14 25.57
N GLU A 394 -0.56 13.15 24.91
CA GLU A 394 -1.95 13.52 25.17
C GLU A 394 -2.92 12.39 24.77
N PRO A 395 -4.06 12.22 25.46
CA PRO A 395 -5.10 11.27 25.06
C PRO A 395 -5.71 11.63 23.69
N GLY A 396 -6.09 10.62 22.90
CA GLY A 396 -6.78 10.82 21.62
C GLY A 396 -5.90 11.36 20.47
N VAL A 397 -4.58 11.34 20.62
CA VAL A 397 -3.65 11.87 19.60
C VAL A 397 -3.63 11.01 18.34
N GLU A 398 -3.83 11.66 17.20
CA GLU A 398 -3.75 11.09 15.86
C GLU A 398 -2.63 11.71 15.01
N LEU A 399 -2.10 10.90 14.08
CA LEU A 399 -1.16 11.34 13.05
C LEU A 399 -1.94 11.64 11.77
N VAL A 400 -1.79 12.87 11.25
CA VAL A 400 -2.43 13.31 10.01
C VAL A 400 -1.44 14.10 9.16
N SER A 401 -1.67 14.15 7.85
CA SER A 401 -0.94 15.09 6.97
C SER A 401 -1.27 16.53 7.37
N GLN A 402 -0.24 17.35 7.51
CA GLN A 402 -0.34 18.77 7.80
C GLN A 402 -1.11 19.51 6.71
N ARG A 403 -0.92 19.13 5.45
CA ARG A 403 -1.65 19.73 4.32
C ARG A 403 -3.14 19.43 4.39
N VAL A 404 -3.50 18.18 4.70
CA VAL A 404 -4.89 17.77 4.86
C VAL A 404 -5.53 18.53 6.03
N PHE A 405 -4.85 18.60 7.17
CA PHE A 405 -5.38 19.31 8.35
C PHE A 405 -5.52 20.82 8.11
N HIS A 406 -4.51 21.48 7.55
CA HIS A 406 -4.58 22.90 7.25
C HIS A 406 -5.66 23.22 6.21
N TYR A 407 -5.88 22.33 5.24
CA TYR A 407 -6.96 22.49 4.27
C TYR A 407 -8.32 22.41 4.96
N TRP A 408 -8.54 21.44 5.85
CA TRP A 408 -9.75 21.38 6.65
C TRP A 408 -9.95 22.65 7.50
N GLN A 409 -8.93 23.11 8.22
CA GLN A 409 -9.03 24.33 9.04
C GLN A 409 -9.37 25.57 8.20
N PHE A 410 -8.78 25.69 7.01
CA PHE A 410 -9.11 26.76 6.07
C PHE A 410 -10.60 26.73 5.68
N LEU A 411 -11.15 25.54 5.42
CA LEU A 411 -12.57 25.38 5.10
C LEU A 411 -13.47 25.76 6.28
N GLN A 412 -13.07 25.45 7.51
CA GLN A 412 -13.83 25.80 8.73
C GLN A 412 -13.81 27.30 9.06
N GLN A 413 -12.76 28.02 8.65
CA GLN A 413 -12.58 29.45 8.92
C GLN A 413 -13.14 30.38 7.84
N ALA A 414 -13.63 29.83 6.72
CA ALA A 414 -14.24 30.60 5.66
C ALA A 414 -15.64 31.10 6.10
N GLU A 415 -15.67 32.18 6.89
CA GLU A 415 -16.85 32.73 7.58
C GLU A 415 -18.04 33.08 6.68
N ASP A 416 -17.84 33.20 5.37
CA ASP A 416 -18.91 33.55 4.45
C ASP A 416 -19.27 32.39 3.49
N GLY A 417 -18.41 31.39 3.26
CA GLY A 417 -18.63 30.38 2.20
C GLY A 417 -18.80 30.98 0.80
N ARG A 418 -18.81 32.31 0.64
CA ARG A 418 -19.19 33.05 -0.58
C ARG A 418 -18.13 32.95 -1.68
N SER A 419 -16.91 32.58 -1.30
CA SER A 419 -15.75 32.41 -2.19
C SER A 419 -15.32 30.95 -2.39
N LEU A 420 -15.94 29.99 -1.69
CA LEU A 420 -15.59 28.57 -1.77
C LEU A 420 -16.18 27.91 -3.03
N SER A 421 -15.41 27.00 -3.65
CA SER A 421 -15.93 26.12 -4.70
C SER A 421 -16.97 25.15 -4.13
N ILE A 422 -17.75 24.47 -4.98
CA ILE A 422 -18.74 23.48 -4.54
C ILE A 422 -18.08 22.33 -3.78
N ALA A 423 -16.91 21.88 -4.26
CA ALA A 423 -16.12 20.87 -3.58
C ALA A 423 -15.69 21.33 -2.19
N ASP A 424 -15.23 22.58 -2.07
CA ASP A 424 -14.83 23.17 -0.79
C ASP A 424 -16.02 23.33 0.16
N LYS A 425 -17.20 23.72 -0.33
CA LYS A 425 -18.44 23.80 0.47
C LYS A 425 -18.91 22.44 0.95
N TYR A 426 -18.87 21.44 0.09
CA TYR A 426 -19.18 20.06 0.47
C TYR A 426 -18.24 19.61 1.61
N TYR A 427 -16.93 19.80 1.44
CA TYR A 427 -15.93 19.45 2.45
C TYR A 427 -16.00 20.27 3.73
N ALA A 428 -16.41 21.54 3.66
CA ALA A 428 -16.62 22.38 4.84
C ALA A 428 -17.72 21.83 5.76
N ASN A 429 -18.69 21.10 5.20
CA ASN A 429 -19.78 20.48 5.96
C ASN A 429 -19.44 19.10 6.54
N LEU A 430 -18.25 18.56 6.28
CA LEU A 430 -17.82 17.28 6.84
C LEU A 430 -17.09 17.49 8.17
N ASP A 431 -17.36 16.60 9.13
CA ASP A 431 -16.49 16.44 10.28
C ASP A 431 -15.08 16.01 9.83
N PHE A 432 -14.06 16.28 10.65
CA PHE A 432 -12.68 16.03 10.26
C PHE A 432 -12.37 14.56 9.93
N LYS A 433 -13.00 13.59 10.62
CA LYS A 433 -12.75 12.16 10.37
C LYS A 433 -13.28 11.77 8.99
N THR A 434 -14.49 12.21 8.66
CA THR A 434 -15.11 11.98 7.34
C THR A 434 -14.33 12.69 6.23
N PHE A 435 -14.00 13.97 6.42
CA PHE A 435 -13.17 14.75 5.50
C PHE A 435 -11.84 14.07 5.18
N ARG A 436 -11.11 13.62 6.22
CA ARG A 436 -9.83 12.95 6.06
C ARG A 436 -9.96 11.68 5.23
N LYS A 437 -10.98 10.87 5.50
CA LYS A 437 -11.24 9.64 4.75
C LYS A 437 -11.44 9.94 3.26
N GLU A 438 -12.30 10.91 2.94
CA GLU A 438 -12.64 11.26 1.56
C GLU A 438 -11.52 11.91 0.76
N ILE A 439 -10.55 12.56 1.42
CA ILE A 439 -9.36 13.12 0.74
C ILE A 439 -8.23 12.10 0.60
N SER A 440 -8.21 11.08 1.46
CA SER A 440 -7.13 10.08 1.49
C SER A 440 -7.46 8.85 0.63
N ASP A 441 -8.74 8.58 0.36
CA ASP A 441 -9.16 7.46 -0.48
C ASP A 441 -9.17 7.85 -1.97
N PRO A 442 -8.66 7.01 -2.87
CA PRO A 442 -8.81 7.21 -4.31
C PRO A 442 -10.31 7.22 -4.68
N ASP A 443 -10.72 8.13 -5.56
CA ASP A 443 -12.13 8.33 -5.95
C ASP A 443 -12.81 7.01 -6.36
N ASP A 444 -13.57 6.41 -5.43
CA ASP A 444 -14.42 5.25 -5.70
C ASP A 444 -15.44 5.63 -6.77
N LEU A 445 -15.46 4.87 -7.86
CA LEU A 445 -16.47 5.03 -8.88
C LEU A 445 -17.73 4.30 -8.45
N ILE A 446 -18.86 5.00 -8.52
CA ILE A 446 -20.18 4.43 -8.29
C ILE A 446 -20.99 4.45 -9.57
N ARG A 447 -21.84 3.42 -9.69
CA ARG A 447 -22.77 3.28 -10.80
C ARG A 447 -24.17 3.62 -10.33
N LEU A 448 -24.79 4.57 -11.02
CA LEU A 448 -26.06 5.15 -10.62
C LEU A 448 -27.03 5.13 -11.80
N ARG A 449 -28.31 4.94 -11.52
CA ARG A 449 -29.37 5.12 -12.53
C ARG A 449 -30.41 6.10 -12.02
N PRO A 450 -31.08 6.85 -12.91
CA PRO A 450 -32.21 7.69 -12.51
C PRO A 450 -33.27 6.82 -11.82
N ASP A 451 -33.81 7.32 -10.72
CA ASP A 451 -34.99 6.74 -10.11
C ASP A 451 -36.18 6.96 -11.06
N PRO A 452 -36.83 5.88 -11.56
CA PRO A 452 -37.96 6.01 -12.46
C PRO A 452 -39.14 6.79 -11.86
N GLU A 453 -39.28 6.74 -10.54
CA GLU A 453 -40.36 7.40 -9.81
C GLU A 453 -40.01 8.85 -9.45
N HIS A 454 -38.72 9.15 -9.36
CA HIS A 454 -38.21 10.46 -9.01
C HIS A 454 -37.02 10.81 -9.91
N PRO A 455 -37.23 11.36 -11.12
CA PRO A 455 -36.16 11.56 -12.12
C PRO A 455 -34.98 12.45 -11.66
N ARG A 456 -35.12 13.15 -10.53
CA ARG A 456 -34.07 13.94 -9.86
C ARG A 456 -33.32 13.18 -8.76
N GLN A 457 -33.71 11.95 -8.47
CA GLN A 457 -33.03 11.05 -7.55
C GLN A 457 -32.30 9.99 -8.37
N TRP A 458 -31.15 9.57 -7.85
CA TRP A 458 -30.35 8.51 -8.45
C TRP A 458 -30.20 7.39 -7.44
N ARG A 459 -30.43 6.16 -7.88
CA ARG A 459 -30.28 4.96 -7.05
C ARG A 459 -29.05 4.19 -7.50
N ALA A 460 -28.44 3.45 -6.58
CA ALA A 460 -27.40 2.50 -6.89
C ALA A 460 -27.88 1.57 -8.01
N ALA A 461 -27.11 1.49 -9.07
CA ALA A 461 -27.40 0.66 -10.22
C ALA A 461 -26.63 -0.64 -10.13
N SER A 462 -27.28 -1.75 -10.46
CA SER A 462 -26.58 -3.01 -10.70
C SER A 462 -25.68 -2.88 -11.92
N ILE A 463 -24.65 -3.72 -11.97
CA ILE A 463 -23.75 -3.84 -13.14
C ILE A 463 -24.50 -4.16 -14.45
N HIS A 464 -25.74 -4.65 -14.36
CA HIS A 464 -26.58 -5.02 -15.51
C HIS A 464 -27.57 -3.93 -15.94
N ASP A 465 -27.69 -2.83 -15.19
CA ASP A 465 -28.63 -1.77 -15.54
C ASP A 465 -28.12 -0.94 -16.74
N GLN A 466 -28.89 -0.96 -17.83
CA GLN A 466 -28.63 -0.17 -19.03
C GLN A 466 -28.95 1.31 -18.77
N GLY A 467 -28.12 2.22 -19.27
CA GLY A 467 -28.29 3.67 -19.06
C GLY A 467 -27.82 4.18 -17.69
N ALA A 468 -27.16 3.33 -16.90
CA ALA A 468 -26.55 3.75 -15.65
C ALA A 468 -25.27 4.58 -15.89
N LEU A 469 -25.16 5.71 -15.19
CA LEU A 469 -24.02 6.62 -15.20
C LEU A 469 -22.95 6.14 -14.22
N LEU A 470 -21.69 6.14 -14.67
CA LEU A 470 -20.52 5.88 -13.83
C LEU A 470 -19.90 7.22 -13.46
N VAL A 471 -19.82 7.52 -12.17
CA VAL A 471 -19.34 8.81 -11.66
C VAL A 471 -18.54 8.57 -10.38
N SER A 472 -17.56 9.42 -10.06
CA SER A 472 -16.91 9.34 -8.75
C SER A 472 -17.93 9.61 -7.64
N GLN A 473 -17.86 8.83 -6.57
CA GLN A 473 -18.64 9.04 -5.34
C GLN A 473 -18.60 10.51 -4.91
N ARG A 474 -17.43 11.12 -4.96
CA ARG A 474 -17.21 12.54 -4.63
C ARG A 474 -18.02 13.51 -5.49
N VAL A 475 -17.97 13.39 -6.81
CA VAL A 475 -18.77 14.23 -7.73
C VAL A 475 -20.27 14.01 -7.51
N TYR A 476 -20.69 12.78 -7.22
CA TYR A 476 -22.08 12.50 -6.92
C TYR A 476 -22.56 13.16 -5.62
N GLU A 477 -21.80 13.05 -4.53
CA GLU A 477 -22.17 13.68 -3.26
C GLU A 477 -22.13 15.21 -3.37
N GLN A 478 -21.18 15.79 -4.13
CA GLN A 478 -21.19 17.22 -4.45
C GLN A 478 -22.45 17.64 -5.22
N TRP A 479 -22.85 16.87 -6.23
CA TRP A 479 -24.07 17.12 -6.98
C TRP A 479 -25.32 17.01 -6.10
N LYS A 480 -25.39 15.98 -5.26
CA LYS A 480 -26.50 15.78 -4.31
C LYS A 480 -26.57 16.92 -3.30
N PHE A 481 -25.44 17.42 -2.82
CA PHE A 481 -25.36 18.62 -1.98
C PHE A 481 -25.93 19.85 -2.70
N LEU A 482 -25.62 20.06 -3.99
CA LEU A 482 -26.22 21.14 -4.78
C LEU A 482 -27.74 21.02 -4.86
N GLN A 483 -28.26 19.82 -5.15
CA GLN A 483 -29.70 19.57 -5.23
C GLN A 483 -30.41 19.83 -3.90
N ALA A 484 -29.79 19.44 -2.78
CA ALA A 484 -30.35 19.64 -1.45
C ALA A 484 -30.41 21.13 -1.04
N ASN A 485 -29.44 21.94 -1.49
CA ASN A 485 -29.32 23.34 -1.10
C ASN A 485 -29.92 24.34 -2.11
N SER A 486 -30.35 23.90 -3.29
CA SER A 486 -30.83 24.78 -4.37
C SER A 486 -32.02 25.64 -3.97
N SER A 487 -32.93 25.11 -3.14
CA SER A 487 -34.12 25.83 -2.68
C SER A 487 -33.76 26.99 -1.76
N GLN A 488 -32.77 26.80 -0.89
CA GLN A 488 -32.26 27.86 -0.02
C GLN A 488 -31.59 28.96 -0.84
N TRP A 489 -30.75 28.59 -1.82
CA TRP A 489 -30.12 29.57 -2.71
C TRP A 489 -31.13 30.33 -3.59
N LEU A 490 -32.26 29.71 -3.98
CA LEU A 490 -33.34 30.42 -4.67
C LEU A 490 -33.99 31.47 -3.77
N TYR A 491 -34.22 31.14 -2.50
CA TYR A 491 -34.75 32.08 -1.51
C TYR A 491 -33.77 33.24 -1.27
N ASP A 492 -32.49 32.94 -1.00
CA ASP A 492 -31.45 33.94 -0.79
C ASP A 492 -31.23 34.86 -2.01
N LYS A 493 -31.50 34.35 -3.23
CA LYS A 493 -31.51 35.14 -4.47
C LYS A 493 -32.65 36.15 -4.50
N GLN A 494 -33.85 35.76 -4.05
CA GLN A 494 -35.02 36.64 -4.01
C GLN A 494 -34.84 37.77 -2.99
N GLU A 495 -34.20 37.48 -1.86
CA GLU A 495 -33.86 38.46 -0.83
C GLU A 495 -32.66 39.35 -1.19
N GLY A 496 -31.97 39.09 -2.31
CA GLY A 496 -30.81 39.86 -2.75
C GLY A 496 -29.53 39.61 -1.93
N ILE A 497 -29.50 38.51 -1.17
CA ILE A 497 -28.41 38.17 -0.22
C ILE A 497 -27.42 37.16 -0.83
N LEU A 498 -27.73 36.63 -2.02
CA LEU A 498 -26.94 35.59 -2.68
C LEU A 498 -25.57 36.10 -3.17
N SER A 499 -24.50 35.43 -2.75
CA SER A 499 -23.14 35.74 -3.20
C SER A 499 -22.84 35.32 -4.64
N GLU A 500 -21.76 35.83 -5.24
CA GLU A 500 -21.33 35.41 -6.59
C GLU A 500 -21.00 33.91 -6.66
N GLY A 501 -20.38 33.34 -5.61
CA GLY A 501 -20.15 31.90 -5.53
C GLY A 501 -21.46 31.11 -5.43
N ASP A 502 -22.44 31.59 -4.67
CA ASP A 502 -23.75 30.95 -4.54
C ASP A 502 -24.60 31.08 -5.81
N LYS A 503 -24.47 32.18 -6.57
CA LYS A 503 -25.08 32.33 -7.90
C LYS A 503 -24.57 31.26 -8.86
N LYS A 504 -23.25 31.00 -8.86
CA LYS A 504 -22.66 29.93 -9.66
C LYS A 504 -23.15 28.55 -9.21
N ASN A 505 -23.22 28.30 -7.91
CA ASN A 505 -23.69 27.03 -7.37
C ASN A 505 -25.18 26.79 -7.65
N LEU A 506 -25.99 27.84 -7.60
CA LEU A 506 -27.39 27.78 -7.98
C LEU A 506 -27.56 27.44 -9.47
N LEU A 507 -26.71 27.97 -10.35
CA LEU A 507 -26.68 27.56 -11.76
C LEU A 507 -26.24 26.10 -11.90
N ASP A 508 -25.23 25.67 -11.15
CA ASP A 508 -24.73 24.29 -11.16
C ASP A 508 -25.76 23.30 -10.60
N SER A 509 -26.60 23.70 -9.65
CA SER A 509 -27.70 22.87 -9.13
C SER A 509 -28.82 22.61 -10.16
N GLN A 510 -28.86 23.37 -11.25
CA GLN A 510 -29.82 23.13 -12.33
C GLN A 510 -29.34 22.07 -13.31
N LEU A 511 -28.07 21.65 -13.21
CA LEU A 511 -27.49 20.64 -14.09
C LEU A 511 -27.93 19.23 -13.66
N SER A 512 -28.16 18.37 -14.66
CA SER A 512 -28.27 16.94 -14.43
C SER A 512 -26.96 16.41 -13.82
N LEU A 513 -26.99 15.26 -13.15
CA LEU A 513 -25.77 14.63 -12.64
C LEU A 513 -24.75 14.38 -13.78
N GLU A 514 -25.24 14.00 -14.95
CA GLU A 514 -24.42 13.80 -16.15
C GLU A 514 -23.74 15.10 -16.59
N ASP A 515 -24.49 16.19 -16.74
CA ASP A 515 -23.95 17.48 -17.18
C ASP A 515 -23.04 18.12 -16.13
N TYR A 516 -23.39 17.96 -14.86
CA TYR A 516 -22.55 18.39 -13.74
C TYR A 516 -21.22 17.64 -13.72
N SER A 517 -21.25 16.31 -13.90
CA SER A 517 -20.03 15.49 -13.95
C SER A 517 -19.10 15.88 -15.11
N LYS A 518 -19.65 16.33 -16.24
CA LYS A 518 -18.89 16.86 -17.39
C LYS A 518 -18.33 18.26 -17.12
N LYS A 519 -19.05 19.08 -16.36
CA LYS A 519 -18.68 20.47 -16.03
C LYS A 519 -17.63 20.56 -14.92
N VAL A 520 -17.71 19.68 -13.92
CA VAL A 520 -16.73 19.63 -12.84
C VAL A 520 -15.43 19.09 -13.42
N ILE A 521 -14.57 20.01 -13.85
CA ILE A 521 -13.16 19.72 -14.02
C ILE A 521 -12.65 19.46 -12.59
N LEU A 522 -12.66 18.20 -12.17
CA LEU A 522 -11.83 17.77 -11.06
C LEU A 522 -10.43 18.28 -11.37
N ARG A 523 -9.88 19.18 -10.55
CA ARG A 523 -8.44 19.43 -10.59
C ARG A 523 -7.82 18.05 -10.43
N PRO A 524 -7.09 17.59 -11.43
CA PRO A 524 -6.89 16.17 -11.54
C PRO A 524 -5.93 15.59 -10.50
N HIS A 525 -6.30 14.42 -9.99
CA HIS A 525 -5.76 13.21 -10.64
C HIS A 525 -6.76 12.87 -11.78
N ILE A 526 -6.36 12.98 -13.06
CA ILE A 526 -7.27 13.24 -14.21
C ILE A 526 -8.17 12.04 -14.51
N LYS A 527 -9.45 12.30 -14.86
CA LYS A 527 -10.24 11.47 -15.79
C LYS A 527 -10.88 12.36 -16.88
N THR A 528 -10.30 12.36 -18.07
CA THR A 528 -10.79 12.93 -19.34
C THR A 528 -12.03 12.17 -19.84
N SER A 529 -12.75 12.72 -20.81
CA SER A 529 -13.92 12.04 -21.42
C SER A 529 -13.53 10.67 -21.99
N ALA A 530 -12.31 10.58 -22.54
CA ALA A 530 -11.76 9.32 -22.99
C ALA A 530 -11.35 8.37 -21.85
N GLU A 531 -10.82 8.86 -20.73
CA GLU A 531 -10.54 8.02 -19.56
C GLU A 531 -11.82 7.44 -18.93
N ILE A 532 -12.94 8.19 -18.99
CA ILE A 532 -14.27 7.69 -18.61
C ILE A 532 -14.71 6.56 -19.56
N GLU A 533 -14.61 6.76 -20.87
CA GLU A 533 -14.98 5.72 -21.86
C GLU A 533 -14.09 4.48 -21.77
N ILE A 534 -12.79 4.65 -21.51
CA ILE A 534 -11.86 3.54 -21.25
C ILE A 534 -12.33 2.77 -20.02
N THR A 535 -12.65 3.47 -18.94
CA THR A 535 -13.13 2.83 -17.70
C THR A 535 -14.42 2.03 -17.94
N VAL A 536 -15.39 2.60 -18.65
CA VAL A 536 -16.63 1.91 -19.04
C VAL A 536 -16.34 0.66 -19.87
N ALA A 537 -15.40 0.75 -20.81
CA ALA A 537 -15.00 -0.38 -21.63
C ALA A 537 -14.23 -1.46 -20.84
N VAL A 538 -13.40 -1.07 -19.86
CA VAL A 538 -12.71 -1.98 -18.93
C VAL A 538 -13.73 -2.78 -18.13
N ASP A 539 -14.75 -2.12 -17.59
CA ASP A 539 -15.80 -2.80 -16.84
C ASP A 539 -16.61 -3.74 -17.74
N ALA A 540 -16.84 -3.38 -19.01
CA ALA A 540 -17.47 -4.29 -19.97
C ALA A 540 -16.62 -5.55 -20.23
N VAL A 541 -15.29 -5.41 -20.28
CA VAL A 541 -14.34 -6.54 -20.38
C VAL A 541 -14.44 -7.43 -19.15
N ARG A 542 -14.35 -6.85 -17.95
CA ARG A 542 -14.46 -7.57 -16.66
C ARG A 542 -15.76 -8.34 -16.53
N ASN A 543 -16.88 -7.69 -16.86
CA ASN A 543 -18.19 -8.32 -16.82
C ASN A 543 -18.29 -9.48 -17.82
N ARG A 544 -17.70 -9.34 -19.01
CA ARG A 544 -17.70 -10.44 -19.98
C ARG A 544 -16.84 -11.60 -19.52
N HIS A 545 -15.70 -11.34 -18.90
CA HIS A 545 -14.83 -12.37 -18.31
C HIS A 545 -15.55 -13.16 -17.21
N LEU A 546 -16.19 -12.48 -16.25
CA LEU A 546 -16.97 -13.11 -15.19
C LEU A 546 -18.09 -14.00 -15.76
N LYS A 547 -18.86 -13.46 -16.70
CA LYS A 547 -19.93 -14.23 -17.36
C LYS A 547 -19.42 -15.46 -18.10
N LEU A 548 -18.25 -15.37 -18.75
CA LEU A 548 -17.66 -16.54 -19.42
C LEU A 548 -17.17 -17.59 -18.42
N LYS A 549 -16.68 -17.19 -17.25
CA LYS A 549 -16.37 -18.12 -16.15
C LYS A 549 -17.61 -18.82 -15.63
N GLU A 550 -18.69 -18.08 -15.41
CA GLU A 550 -19.98 -18.67 -15.00
C GLU A 550 -20.51 -19.65 -16.05
N GLU A 551 -20.45 -19.29 -17.34
CA GLU A 551 -20.82 -20.17 -18.46
C GLU A 551 -19.96 -21.45 -18.47
N LEU A 552 -18.65 -21.32 -18.23
CA LEU A 552 -17.72 -22.45 -18.15
C LEU A 552 -18.03 -23.36 -16.96
N ASP A 553 -18.18 -22.80 -15.76
CA ASP A 553 -18.44 -23.55 -14.53
C ASP A 553 -19.79 -24.27 -14.59
N ALA A 554 -20.84 -23.60 -15.06
CA ALA A 554 -22.16 -24.19 -15.22
C ALA A 554 -22.16 -25.30 -16.29
N GLY A 555 -21.43 -25.08 -17.38
CA GLY A 555 -21.29 -26.05 -18.46
C GLY A 555 -20.49 -27.29 -18.06
N GLN A 556 -19.44 -27.13 -17.26
CA GLN A 556 -18.66 -28.24 -16.68
C GLN A 556 -19.48 -29.02 -15.66
N LYS A 557 -20.19 -28.35 -14.74
CA LYS A 557 -21.06 -29.00 -13.74
C LYS A 557 -22.20 -29.79 -14.37
N SER A 558 -22.76 -29.31 -15.49
CA SER A 558 -23.86 -29.96 -16.18
C SER A 558 -23.43 -31.03 -17.19
N GLY A 559 -22.12 -31.16 -17.48
CA GLY A 559 -21.60 -32.07 -18.50
C GLY A 559 -22.05 -31.72 -19.92
N LYS A 560 -22.58 -30.52 -20.16
CA LYS A 560 -23.18 -30.10 -21.44
C LYS A 560 -22.18 -29.51 -22.43
N LEU A 561 -20.95 -29.23 -21.99
CA LEU A 561 -19.91 -28.69 -22.85
C LEU A 561 -19.01 -29.80 -23.38
N SER A 562 -18.76 -29.79 -24.69
CA SER A 562 -17.70 -30.62 -25.27
C SER A 562 -16.31 -30.12 -24.86
N PRO A 563 -15.26 -30.97 -24.91
CA PRO A 563 -13.88 -30.54 -24.65
C PRO A 563 -13.46 -29.35 -25.50
N GLU A 564 -13.87 -29.32 -26.77
CA GLU A 564 -13.61 -28.22 -27.70
C GLU A 564 -14.30 -26.90 -27.26
N GLN A 565 -15.51 -26.98 -26.70
CA GLN A 565 -16.20 -25.80 -26.18
C GLN A 565 -15.57 -25.26 -24.89
N ILE A 566 -15.09 -26.16 -24.02
CA ILE A 566 -14.33 -25.81 -22.81
C ILE A 566 -13.05 -25.07 -23.19
N GLU A 567 -12.28 -25.61 -24.12
CA GLU A 567 -11.03 -25.00 -24.60
C GLU A 567 -11.30 -23.61 -25.20
N LYS A 568 -12.36 -23.47 -26.02
CA LYS A 568 -12.76 -22.18 -26.59
C LYS A 568 -13.19 -21.16 -25.54
N LEU A 569 -13.91 -21.57 -24.49
CA LEU A 569 -14.30 -20.67 -23.40
C LEU A 569 -13.08 -20.23 -22.58
N GLN A 570 -12.18 -21.16 -22.27
CA GLN A 570 -10.92 -20.88 -21.57
C GLN A 570 -10.03 -19.94 -22.39
N GLY A 571 -9.94 -20.11 -23.71
CA GLY A 571 -9.25 -19.19 -24.61
C GLY A 571 -9.77 -17.76 -24.51
N LYS A 572 -11.10 -17.57 -24.53
CA LYS A 572 -11.71 -16.23 -24.36
C LYS A 572 -11.46 -15.65 -22.96
N ILE A 573 -11.60 -16.46 -21.92
CA ILE A 573 -11.32 -16.04 -20.53
C ILE A 573 -9.88 -15.56 -20.41
N ASN A 574 -8.92 -16.29 -20.97
CA ASN A 574 -7.51 -15.95 -20.93
C ASN A 574 -7.21 -14.64 -21.67
N VAL A 575 -7.84 -14.42 -22.83
CA VAL A 575 -7.70 -13.14 -23.56
C VAL A 575 -8.23 -11.97 -22.73
N LEU A 576 -9.44 -12.07 -22.19
CA LEU A 576 -10.03 -10.99 -21.40
C LEU A 576 -9.27 -10.74 -20.10
N LYS A 577 -8.83 -11.79 -19.41
CA LYS A 577 -7.98 -11.69 -18.22
C LYS A 577 -6.64 -11.02 -18.55
N GLY A 578 -6.02 -11.35 -19.69
CA GLY A 578 -4.79 -10.69 -20.14
C GLY A 578 -4.99 -9.20 -20.40
N LEU A 579 -6.14 -8.82 -20.97
CA LEU A 579 -6.50 -7.42 -21.17
C LEU A 579 -6.82 -6.69 -19.86
N GLU A 580 -7.49 -7.33 -18.90
CA GLU A 580 -7.72 -6.75 -17.57
C GLU A 580 -6.42 -6.40 -16.86
N ILE A 581 -5.42 -7.28 -16.93
CA ILE A 581 -4.09 -7.03 -16.38
C ILE A 581 -3.47 -5.80 -17.07
N ALA A 582 -3.44 -5.78 -18.41
CA ALA A 582 -2.90 -4.65 -19.16
C ALA A 582 -3.63 -3.32 -18.90
N LEU A 583 -4.94 -3.37 -18.63
CA LEU A 583 -5.77 -2.19 -18.34
C LEU A 583 -5.58 -1.65 -16.92
N ASN A 584 -5.35 -2.52 -15.94
CA ASN A 584 -5.08 -2.11 -14.55
C ASN A 584 -3.74 -1.35 -14.41
N ASP A 585 -2.85 -1.52 -15.38
CA ASP A 585 -1.52 -0.92 -15.41
C ASP A 585 -1.53 0.52 -15.97
N LEU A 586 -2.66 0.99 -16.52
CA LEU A 586 -2.83 2.35 -17.09
C LEU A 586 -3.07 3.44 -16.02
N ASN A 587 -2.29 3.46 -14.93
CA ASN A 587 -2.41 4.48 -13.88
C ASN A 587 -2.00 5.90 -14.34
N SER A 588 -1.39 6.04 -15.51
CA SER A 588 -1.14 7.32 -16.22
C SER A 588 -0.89 7.04 -17.71
N PRO A 589 -1.94 6.95 -18.55
CA PRO A 589 -1.79 6.57 -19.95
C PRO A 589 -0.96 7.60 -20.73
N SER A 590 0.07 7.15 -21.48
CA SER A 590 0.69 7.95 -22.54
C SER A 590 0.00 7.65 -23.86
N LYS A 591 0.16 8.51 -24.87
CA LYS A 591 -0.37 8.23 -26.21
C LYS A 591 0.17 6.90 -26.75
N GLU A 592 1.46 6.65 -26.52
CA GLU A 592 2.15 5.43 -26.95
C GLU A 592 1.60 4.19 -26.26
N SER A 593 1.33 4.25 -24.94
CA SER A 593 0.77 3.10 -24.21
C SER A 593 -0.67 2.81 -24.63
N LEU A 594 -1.46 3.84 -24.96
CA LEU A 594 -2.80 3.69 -25.51
C LEU A 594 -2.78 3.07 -26.91
N ILE A 595 -1.84 3.49 -27.78
CA ILE A 595 -1.65 2.89 -29.11
C ILE A 595 -1.25 1.42 -28.97
N ALA A 596 -0.26 1.10 -28.13
CA ALA A 596 0.21 -0.26 -27.93
C ALA A 596 -0.90 -1.19 -27.41
N LEU A 597 -1.72 -0.70 -26.47
CA LEU A 597 -2.88 -1.45 -25.98
C LEU A 597 -3.93 -1.66 -27.09
N ARG A 598 -4.21 -0.62 -27.88
CA ARG A 598 -5.14 -0.69 -29.02
C ARG A 598 -4.69 -1.70 -30.07
N GLU A 599 -3.39 -1.73 -30.39
CA GLU A 599 -2.76 -2.71 -31.26
C GLU A 599 -2.79 -4.14 -30.68
N ASN A 600 -2.57 -4.29 -29.37
CA ASN A 600 -2.70 -5.58 -28.69
C ASN A 600 -4.14 -6.11 -28.80
N ILE A 601 -5.15 -5.25 -28.60
CA ILE A 601 -6.55 -5.65 -28.77
C ILE A 601 -6.82 -6.07 -30.22
N ASP A 602 -6.32 -5.33 -31.21
CA ASP A 602 -6.41 -5.71 -32.63
C ASP A 602 -5.81 -7.10 -32.89
N PHE A 603 -4.61 -7.36 -32.36
CA PHE A 603 -3.94 -8.65 -32.47
C PHE A 603 -4.76 -9.78 -31.83
N LYS A 604 -5.30 -9.55 -30.62
CA LYS A 604 -6.13 -10.55 -29.92
C LYS A 604 -7.45 -10.82 -30.63
N ILE A 605 -8.10 -9.79 -31.19
CA ILE A 605 -9.30 -9.97 -32.02
C ILE A 605 -8.98 -10.81 -33.25
N LYS A 606 -7.83 -10.55 -33.91
CA LYS A 606 -7.40 -11.29 -35.10
C LYS A 606 -7.07 -12.75 -34.78
N ALA A 607 -6.31 -13.00 -33.71
CA ALA A 607 -5.96 -14.35 -33.26
C ALA A 607 -7.22 -15.17 -32.93
N LEU A 608 -8.21 -14.56 -32.27
CA LEU A 608 -9.50 -15.21 -32.02
C LEU A 608 -10.24 -15.53 -33.33
N LYS A 609 -10.18 -14.68 -34.35
CA LYS A 609 -10.79 -15.01 -35.66
C LYS A 609 -10.08 -16.18 -36.36
N GLU A 610 -8.75 -16.19 -36.34
CA GLU A 610 -7.92 -17.23 -36.97
C GLU A 610 -8.09 -18.60 -36.32
N GLN A 611 -8.35 -18.64 -35.00
CA GLN A 611 -8.67 -19.87 -34.26
C GLN A 611 -10.11 -20.40 -34.48
N GLY A 612 -10.81 -19.91 -35.50
CA GLY A 612 -12.12 -20.44 -35.91
C GLY A 612 -13.30 -19.99 -35.05
N TYR A 613 -13.16 -18.90 -34.28
CA TYR A 613 -14.26 -18.33 -33.52
C TYR A 613 -15.20 -17.55 -34.47
N THR A 614 -16.25 -18.23 -34.97
CA THR A 614 -17.22 -17.66 -35.90
C THR A 614 -18.11 -16.59 -35.27
N HIS A 615 -18.69 -15.71 -36.10
CA HIS A 615 -19.50 -14.55 -35.69
C HIS A 615 -20.68 -14.90 -34.76
N LYS A 616 -21.18 -16.15 -34.79
CA LYS A 616 -22.28 -16.61 -33.92
C LYS A 616 -21.85 -16.86 -32.47
N LEU A 617 -20.59 -17.27 -32.24
CA LEU A 617 -20.06 -17.62 -30.91
C LEU A 617 -19.22 -16.50 -30.29
N TYR A 618 -18.86 -15.48 -31.07
CA TYR A 618 -17.89 -14.45 -30.68
C TYR A 618 -18.47 -13.03 -30.66
N SER A 619 -19.68 -12.80 -31.20
CA SER A 619 -20.25 -11.45 -31.40
C SER A 619 -20.27 -10.55 -30.17
N VAL A 620 -20.53 -11.11 -28.97
CA VAL A 620 -20.59 -10.33 -27.72
C VAL A 620 -19.18 -9.95 -27.24
N THR A 621 -18.23 -10.89 -27.27
CA THR A 621 -16.84 -10.60 -26.87
C THR A 621 -16.18 -9.66 -27.87
N GLU A 622 -16.41 -9.84 -29.18
CA GLU A 622 -15.93 -8.93 -30.21
C GLU A 622 -16.48 -7.50 -30.01
N ARG A 623 -17.77 -7.37 -29.69
CA ARG A 623 -18.38 -6.06 -29.43
C ARG A 623 -17.73 -5.36 -28.23
N VAL A 624 -17.51 -6.09 -27.14
CA VAL A 624 -16.85 -5.54 -25.95
C VAL A 624 -15.44 -5.06 -26.28
N LEU A 625 -14.67 -5.85 -27.02
CA LEU A 625 -13.32 -5.48 -27.44
C LEU A 625 -13.30 -4.30 -28.41
N LYS A 626 -14.23 -4.23 -29.37
CA LYS A 626 -14.36 -3.08 -30.28
C LYS A 626 -14.78 -1.80 -29.56
N ASN A 627 -15.63 -1.91 -28.54
CA ASN A 627 -15.99 -0.76 -27.71
C ASN A 627 -14.76 -0.22 -26.96
N LEU A 628 -13.91 -1.12 -26.44
CA LEU A 628 -12.63 -0.74 -25.84
C LEU A 628 -11.69 -0.08 -26.86
N GLN A 629 -11.62 -0.59 -28.09
CA GLN A 629 -10.85 0.07 -29.15
C GLN A 629 -11.37 1.47 -29.46
N GLY A 630 -12.68 1.66 -29.57
CA GLY A 630 -13.27 2.98 -29.79
C GLY A 630 -12.93 3.97 -28.68
N ALA A 631 -12.98 3.52 -27.42
CA ALA A 631 -12.59 4.33 -26.28
C ALA A 631 -11.09 4.72 -26.31
N LEU A 632 -10.22 3.78 -26.70
CA LEU A 632 -8.78 4.04 -26.87
C LEU A 632 -8.50 4.97 -28.06
N ASP A 633 -9.17 4.79 -29.19
CA ASP A 633 -9.04 5.67 -30.37
C ASP A 633 -9.45 7.11 -30.02
N LYS A 634 -10.52 7.27 -29.24
CA LYS A 634 -10.92 8.57 -28.70
C LYS A 634 -9.84 9.15 -27.79
N ALA A 635 -9.29 8.37 -26.86
CA ALA A 635 -8.20 8.80 -25.98
C ALA A 635 -6.96 9.26 -26.76
N ILE A 636 -6.56 8.49 -27.77
CA ILE A 636 -5.42 8.81 -28.64
C ILE A 636 -5.68 10.13 -29.39
N SER A 637 -6.90 10.35 -29.89
CA SER A 637 -7.26 11.61 -30.57
C SER A 637 -7.27 12.82 -29.62
N GLU A 638 -7.70 12.64 -28.38
CA GLU A 638 -7.66 13.70 -27.36
C GLU A 638 -6.20 14.06 -27.01
N PHE A 639 -5.27 13.11 -27.06
CA PHE A 639 -3.83 13.38 -26.94
C PHE A 639 -3.28 14.21 -28.09
N ASP A 640 -3.72 13.96 -29.33
CA ASP A 640 -3.28 14.71 -30.52
C ASP A 640 -3.80 16.15 -30.59
N SER A 641 -4.91 16.42 -29.92
CA SER A 641 -5.54 17.74 -29.89
C SER A 641 -4.97 18.71 -28.84
N LYS A 642 -4.02 18.27 -27.99
CA LYS A 642 -3.42 19.08 -26.92
C LYS A 642 -2.18 19.83 -27.43
N PRO A 643 -2.10 21.17 -27.38
CA PRO A 643 -0.94 21.91 -27.85
C PRO A 643 0.24 21.78 -26.87
N SER A 644 1.46 21.73 -27.43
CA SER A 644 2.70 21.34 -26.72
C SER A 644 3.39 22.46 -25.92
N SER A 645 2.84 23.69 -25.86
CA SER A 645 3.40 24.78 -25.05
C SER A 645 2.35 25.48 -24.19
N THR A 646 2.76 25.98 -23.02
CA THR A 646 1.90 26.68 -22.04
C THR A 646 1.33 28.00 -22.59
N MET A 647 1.94 28.56 -23.65
CA MET A 647 1.44 29.77 -24.34
C MET A 647 0.34 29.40 -25.35
N ASP A 648 0.51 28.29 -26.06
CA ASP A 648 -0.49 27.77 -27.02
C ASP A 648 -1.76 27.26 -26.33
N PHE A 649 -1.67 26.84 -25.06
CA PHE A 649 -2.83 26.40 -24.26
C PHE A 649 -3.81 27.56 -23.96
N LYS A 650 -3.30 28.78 -23.75
CA LYS A 650 -4.15 29.97 -23.56
C LYS A 650 -4.76 30.44 -24.88
N GLU A 651 -4.03 30.34 -25.98
CA GLU A 651 -4.55 30.65 -27.33
C GLU A 651 -5.57 29.63 -27.82
N ALA A 652 -5.38 28.34 -27.54
CA ALA A 652 -6.36 27.29 -27.85
C ALA A 652 -7.67 27.47 -27.08
N LEU A 653 -7.59 27.85 -25.79
CA LEU A 653 -8.77 28.19 -24.98
C LEU A 653 -9.47 29.46 -25.48
N ALA A 654 -8.74 30.45 -25.98
CA ALA A 654 -9.32 31.66 -26.59
C ALA A 654 -9.97 31.38 -27.95
N LYS A 655 -9.44 30.43 -28.73
CA LYS A 655 -10.00 30.01 -30.03
C LYS A 655 -11.30 29.21 -29.86
N ILE A 656 -11.33 28.30 -28.88
CA ILE A 656 -12.53 27.53 -28.52
C ILE A 656 -13.65 28.44 -27.98
N ALA A 657 -13.30 29.50 -27.25
CA ALA A 657 -14.29 30.47 -26.76
C ALA A 657 -14.92 31.32 -27.89
N ASN A 658 -14.20 31.53 -29.00
CA ASN A 658 -14.68 32.31 -30.14
C ASN A 658 -15.43 31.48 -31.20
N ASP A 659 -15.16 30.17 -31.33
CA ASP A 659 -15.82 29.30 -32.33
C ASP A 659 -17.23 28.83 -31.91
N THR A 660 -17.69 29.11 -30.68
CA THR A 660 -19.06 28.81 -30.21
C THR A 660 -20.09 29.93 -30.42
N ALA A 661 -19.78 30.96 -31.22
CA ALA A 661 -20.75 31.99 -31.63
C ALA A 661 -21.12 31.86 -33.12
N TYR A 662 -22.42 31.60 -33.39
CA TYR A 662 -23.11 31.56 -34.71
C TYR A 662 -22.77 30.35 -35.62
N THR A 663 -23.72 29.55 -36.10
CA THR A 663 -24.94 29.92 -36.86
C THR A 663 -26.04 28.86 -36.74
N SER A 664 -27.28 29.30 -36.48
CA SER A 664 -28.51 28.55 -36.77
C SER A 664 -29.43 29.42 -37.63
N GLU A 665 -29.27 29.37 -38.95
CA GLU A 665 -30.31 29.62 -39.96
C GLU A 665 -29.97 28.65 -41.11
N VAL A 666 -30.85 27.80 -41.64
CA VAL A 666 -31.97 28.15 -42.52
C VAL A 666 -32.98 26.97 -42.57
N SER A 667 -34.26 27.30 -42.35
CA SER A 667 -35.50 26.83 -43.00
C SER A 667 -35.54 25.46 -43.73
N ALA A 668 -36.51 24.61 -43.34
CA ALA A 668 -37.72 24.32 -44.16
C ALA A 668 -38.80 23.58 -43.35
N LYS A 669 -40.03 24.14 -43.35
CA LYS A 669 -41.30 23.51 -42.91
C LYS A 669 -41.78 22.45 -43.95
N PRO A 670 -43.00 21.88 -43.82
CA PRO A 670 -43.47 20.85 -42.88
C PRO A 670 -44.02 19.61 -43.64
N ARG A 671 -44.44 18.58 -42.90
CA ARG A 671 -45.60 17.76 -43.29
C ARG A 671 -46.63 17.80 -42.18
#